data_AF-A0A1N6K0G5-F1
#
_entry.id   AF-A0A1N6K0G5-F1
#
_cell.length_a   1.000
_cell.length_b   1.000
_cell.length_c   1.000
_cell.angle_alpha   90.00
_cell.angle_beta   90.00
_cell.angle_gamma   90.00
#
_symmetry.space_group_name_H-M   'P 1'
#
loop_
_entity.id
_entity.type
_entity.pdbx_description
1 polymer ?
#
loop_
_entity_poly.entity_id
_entity_poly.type
_entity_poly.pdbx_seq_one_letter_code
_entity_poly.pdbx_strand_id
1 'polypeptide(L)'
;MIIRLLILCIIIFCSCSSTKPVATQVAPPPVLKARAEFRAAWVATVANINWPSKPGLSTAEQQAEAIRLIDSLKDLHFNAIVFQVRPQADALYKSDLEPWSYYLTGTQGKAPDPFYDPLDFWITAAHDRGLELHVWLNPYRAHHITGGPVTESSVVKKMPNLVVKLKEGYWWMDPALKGTQDHGVAVVMDLVKRYDIDGVHFDDYFYPYPSYNGNADFPDSTSWKEYQKKGGTLSRGDWRREAVNVFIERLYKEIKATKPFVKFGLSPFGMYRPGQPVPIPTGFDQYAELYADAKLWLNKGWIDYFSPQLYWTIRSAYSYPILLRWWEDENILHRHLWPGISLGTDTSARNTDETLNKIMITRGMIPQSPGVVHWHISSITRSPNMAKALISGPYKEDALVPSSPWLDASPPIMPDVQTAVEADSLIRITWSHTNAADVFRWVVYYQYGNQWNYQIFNRHDRFAILKVKENGRSLSHVAVTAVDRTGNESMRKDIQVQLTVAGIVPRSGWNAVEAKPYKSHKPVKITIHHEGSRSNINDDAAKHLRNVQIWGMGKDRNWSDIPYHFLIALDGTIYEGRNVNTAGETATEYDPSGHLLICCIGNFQEQEVPSAQLDALVRLIAYVSKKYRVPYETIASHRDYSKQTTCPGKNLYAYLENGYIKSQVKALLL
;
A
#
# COMPACT_ATOMS: atom_id res chain seq x y z
N MET A 1 68.74 40.43 -6.62
CA MET A 1 69.74 40.62 -5.55
C MET A 1 69.16 40.10 -4.24
N ILE A 2 69.62 38.91 -3.81
CA ILE A 2 69.78 38.40 -2.43
C ILE A 2 68.54 38.25 -1.50
N ILE A 3 68.01 37.02 -1.50
CA ILE A 3 67.68 36.09 -0.39
C ILE A 3 67.75 36.61 1.07
N ARG A 4 66.72 36.32 1.89
CA ARG A 4 66.90 35.87 3.30
C ARG A 4 65.85 34.83 3.72
N LEU A 5 66.36 33.70 4.21
CA LEU A 5 65.71 32.51 4.77
C LEU A 5 64.99 32.80 6.10
N LEU A 6 63.89 32.08 6.35
CA LEU A 6 63.26 31.90 7.66
C LEU A 6 63.45 30.44 8.11
N ILE A 7 63.93 30.27 9.34
CA ILE A 7 64.25 28.99 9.98
C ILE A 7 63.07 28.47 10.80
N LEU A 8 62.93 27.15 10.72
CA LEU A 8 62.01 26.20 11.31
C LEU A 8 62.08 26.15 12.86
N CYS A 9 60.93 25.97 13.53
CA CYS A 9 60.83 25.34 14.86
C CYS A 9 59.58 24.46 14.91
N ILE A 10 59.80 23.15 14.95
CA ILE A 10 58.78 22.11 15.14
C ILE A 10 58.83 21.68 16.60
N ILE A 11 57.71 21.79 17.31
CA ILE A 11 57.52 21.24 18.67
C ILE A 11 56.60 20.03 18.53
N ILE A 12 57.12 18.85 18.90
CA ILE A 12 56.38 17.58 18.95
C ILE A 12 55.87 17.41 20.39
N PHE A 13 54.55 17.45 20.58
CA PHE A 13 53.90 17.02 21.83
C PHE A 13 53.43 15.57 21.70
N CYS A 14 54.08 14.65 22.39
CA CYS A 14 53.56 13.30 22.65
C CYS A 14 52.48 13.38 23.72
N SER A 15 51.23 13.05 23.36
CA SER A 15 50.16 12.75 24.33
C SER A 15 49.80 11.28 24.24
N CYS A 16 50.07 10.52 25.31
CA CYS A 16 49.55 9.18 25.52
C CYS A 16 48.03 9.26 25.77
N SER A 17 47.23 8.71 24.86
CA SER A 17 45.79 8.52 25.07
C SER A 17 45.47 7.03 25.14
N SER A 18 44.94 6.60 26.29
CA SER A 18 44.42 5.26 26.52
C SER A 18 43.16 5.02 25.68
N THR A 19 43.20 4.08 24.74
CA THR A 19 42.04 3.66 23.96
C THR A 19 41.17 2.69 24.78
N LYS A 20 40.04 3.17 25.31
CA LYS A 20 38.96 2.26 25.71
C LYS A 20 38.27 1.75 24.44
N PRO A 21 37.99 0.44 24.32
CA PRO A 21 37.23 -0.07 23.19
C PRO A 21 35.80 0.48 23.27
N VAL A 22 35.42 1.28 22.28
CA VAL A 22 34.04 1.68 22.04
C VAL A 22 33.30 0.41 21.63
N ALA A 23 32.38 -0.05 22.47
CA ALA A 23 31.43 -1.08 22.09
C ALA A 23 30.63 -0.54 20.90
N THR A 24 30.84 -1.11 19.73
CA THR A 24 30.00 -0.87 18.55
C THR A 24 28.60 -1.37 18.90
N GLN A 25 27.70 -0.45 19.27
CA GLN A 25 26.26 -0.71 19.17
C GLN A 25 25.98 -1.03 17.71
N VAL A 26 25.80 -2.33 17.43
CA VAL A 26 25.27 -2.80 16.16
C VAL A 26 23.90 -2.13 16.02
N ALA A 27 23.77 -1.23 15.05
CA ALA A 27 22.48 -0.61 14.75
C ALA A 27 21.45 -1.74 14.54
N PRO A 28 20.25 -1.64 15.14
CA PRO A 28 19.21 -2.63 14.90
C PRO A 28 18.99 -2.77 13.39
N PRO A 29 18.77 -4.00 12.89
CA PRO A 29 18.57 -4.22 11.46
C PRO A 29 17.46 -3.30 10.93
N PRO A 30 17.62 -2.72 9.73
CA PRO A 30 16.64 -1.78 9.19
C PRO A 30 15.25 -2.43 9.16
N VAL A 31 14.28 -1.73 9.75
CA VAL A 31 12.88 -2.13 9.72
C VAL A 31 12.43 -2.08 8.25
N LEU A 32 12.20 -3.24 7.64
CA LEU A 32 11.57 -3.34 6.32
C LEU A 32 10.27 -2.52 6.30
N LYS A 33 10.13 -1.63 5.31
CA LYS A 33 8.93 -0.83 5.09
C LYS A 33 8.48 -0.95 3.64
N ALA A 34 7.17 -0.91 3.42
CA ALA A 34 6.60 -0.74 2.10
C ALA A 34 7.12 0.55 1.49
N ARG A 35 7.25 0.59 0.16
CA ARG A 35 7.61 1.81 -0.52
C ARG A 35 6.55 2.87 -0.26
N ALA A 36 6.98 4.06 0.11
CA ALA A 36 6.13 5.24 0.17
C ALA A 36 6.49 6.16 -0.99
N GLU A 37 5.52 6.47 -1.85
CA GLU A 37 5.69 7.36 -3.00
C GLU A 37 4.32 7.85 -3.48
N PHE A 38 4.13 9.15 -3.66
CA PHE A 38 2.88 9.68 -4.20
C PHE A 38 2.84 9.53 -5.72
N ARG A 39 1.81 8.84 -6.22
CA ARG A 39 1.65 8.52 -7.64
C ARG A 39 0.23 8.91 -8.04
N ALA A 40 0.10 10.11 -8.59
CA ALA A 40 -1.20 10.67 -8.93
C ALA A 40 -1.30 11.07 -10.40
N ALA A 41 -2.52 11.14 -10.92
CA ALA A 41 -2.80 11.72 -12.22
C ALA A 41 -3.98 12.70 -12.13
N TRP A 42 -3.87 13.82 -12.85
CA TRP A 42 -5.01 14.71 -13.04
C TRP A 42 -6.02 14.10 -14.00
N VAL A 43 -7.30 14.20 -13.63
CA VAL A 43 -8.46 13.84 -14.45
C VAL A 43 -9.29 15.11 -14.66
N ALA A 44 -9.06 15.75 -15.80
CA ALA A 44 -9.71 17.02 -16.17
C ALA A 44 -11.10 16.79 -16.76
N THR A 45 -12.04 17.63 -16.34
CA THR A 45 -13.45 17.58 -16.78
C THR A 45 -13.84 18.79 -17.61
N VAL A 46 -13.13 19.92 -17.44
CA VAL A 46 -13.21 21.07 -18.33
C VAL A 46 -12.96 20.64 -19.79
N ALA A 47 -13.79 21.15 -20.69
CA ALA A 47 -13.77 20.81 -22.11
C ALA A 47 -13.80 19.30 -22.41
N ASN A 48 -14.27 18.48 -21.46
CA ASN A 48 -14.29 17.02 -21.56
C ASN A 48 -12.91 16.43 -21.90
N ILE A 49 -11.81 17.04 -21.39
CA ILE A 49 -10.43 16.60 -21.69
C ILE A 49 -10.21 15.12 -21.34
N ASN A 50 -10.73 14.66 -20.20
CA ASN A 50 -10.60 13.27 -19.77
C ASN A 50 -11.93 12.60 -19.45
N TRP A 51 -12.77 13.24 -18.66
CA TRP A 51 -14.03 12.63 -18.22
C TRP A 51 -15.14 13.67 -17.98
N PRO A 52 -16.41 13.36 -18.32
CA PRO A 52 -16.77 12.30 -19.28
C PRO A 52 -16.18 12.62 -20.66
N SER A 53 -16.08 11.63 -21.55
CA SER A 53 -15.44 11.80 -22.86
C SER A 53 -16.13 12.83 -23.76
N LYS A 54 -17.42 13.09 -23.51
CA LYS A 54 -18.25 14.12 -24.13
C LYS A 54 -19.44 14.43 -23.21
N PRO A 55 -20.11 15.58 -23.37
CA PRO A 55 -21.35 15.83 -22.64
C PRO A 55 -22.49 14.96 -23.16
N GLY A 56 -23.49 14.71 -22.31
CA GLY A 56 -24.74 14.04 -22.69
C GLY A 56 -24.66 12.52 -22.73
N LEU A 57 -23.56 11.93 -22.23
CA LEU A 57 -23.51 10.49 -21.97
C LEU A 57 -24.57 10.08 -20.94
N SER A 58 -25.12 8.88 -21.08
CA SER A 58 -25.97 8.29 -20.06
C SER A 58 -25.20 8.05 -18.76
N THR A 59 -25.91 8.00 -17.64
CA THR A 59 -25.31 7.69 -16.32
C THR A 59 -24.46 6.41 -16.36
N ALA A 60 -24.94 5.35 -17.02
CA ALA A 60 -24.21 4.10 -17.14
C ALA A 60 -22.89 4.26 -17.94
N GLU A 61 -22.90 5.02 -19.03
CA GLU A 61 -21.69 5.30 -19.81
C GLU A 61 -20.69 6.14 -19.00
N GLN A 62 -21.16 7.17 -18.29
CA GLN A 62 -20.32 8.00 -17.43
C GLN A 62 -19.64 7.15 -16.33
N GLN A 63 -20.40 6.28 -15.66
CA GLN A 63 -19.87 5.35 -14.65
C GLN A 63 -18.88 4.35 -15.25
N ALA A 64 -19.18 3.76 -16.41
CA ALA A 64 -18.29 2.83 -17.09
C ALA A 64 -16.96 3.48 -17.50
N GLU A 65 -17.01 4.72 -18.02
CA GLU A 65 -15.80 5.48 -18.35
C GLU A 65 -14.97 5.80 -17.10
N ALA A 66 -15.62 6.22 -16.01
CA ALA A 66 -14.96 6.48 -14.74
C ALA A 66 -14.24 5.22 -14.24
N ILE A 67 -14.94 4.09 -14.16
CA ILE A 67 -14.37 2.80 -13.73
C ILE A 67 -13.15 2.43 -14.59
N ARG A 68 -13.23 2.55 -15.91
CA ARG A 68 -12.09 2.25 -16.80
C ARG A 68 -10.88 3.11 -16.49
N LEU A 69 -11.07 4.40 -16.20
CA LEU A 69 -9.97 5.30 -15.83
C LEU A 69 -9.37 4.93 -14.47
N ILE A 70 -10.21 4.63 -13.48
CA ILE A 70 -9.77 4.26 -12.13
C ILE A 70 -9.04 2.90 -12.15
N ASP A 71 -9.56 1.91 -12.87
CA ASP A 71 -8.91 0.60 -13.10
C ASP A 71 -7.55 0.78 -13.78
N SER A 72 -7.46 1.64 -14.80
CA SER A 72 -6.19 1.92 -15.48
C SER A 72 -5.13 2.49 -14.54
N LEU A 73 -5.51 3.35 -13.58
CA LEU A 73 -4.58 3.88 -12.59
C LEU A 73 -4.15 2.82 -11.57
N LYS A 74 -5.10 2.00 -11.10
CA LYS A 74 -4.81 0.87 -10.20
C LYS A 74 -3.83 -0.12 -10.84
N ASP A 75 -4.09 -0.54 -12.08
CA ASP A 75 -3.25 -1.50 -12.81
C ASP A 75 -1.84 -0.96 -13.10
N LEU A 76 -1.66 0.36 -13.04
CA LEU A 76 -0.37 1.04 -13.17
C LEU A 76 0.26 1.41 -11.82
N HIS A 77 -0.27 0.86 -10.73
CA HIS A 77 0.18 1.07 -9.35
C HIS A 77 0.24 2.55 -8.93
N PHE A 78 -0.70 3.36 -9.43
CA PHE A 78 -0.99 4.68 -8.86
C PHE A 78 -1.70 4.53 -7.51
N ASN A 79 -1.65 5.55 -6.68
CA ASN A 79 -2.30 5.56 -5.36
C ASN A 79 -3.18 6.79 -5.10
N ALA A 80 -3.32 7.70 -6.06
CA ALA A 80 -4.21 8.85 -5.94
C ALA A 80 -4.75 9.35 -7.29
N ILE A 81 -5.92 9.99 -7.24
CA ILE A 81 -6.57 10.67 -8.37
C ILE A 81 -6.81 12.12 -7.98
N VAL A 82 -6.43 13.06 -8.86
CA VAL A 82 -6.77 14.48 -8.73
C VAL A 82 -7.89 14.80 -9.71
N PHE A 83 -9.14 14.77 -9.23
CA PHE A 83 -10.35 14.76 -10.07
C PHE A 83 -11.05 16.13 -10.11
N GLN A 84 -11.22 16.71 -11.30
CA GLN A 84 -11.81 18.05 -11.42
C GLN A 84 -13.32 18.04 -11.19
N VAL A 85 -13.76 18.50 -10.03
CA VAL A 85 -15.18 18.56 -9.65
C VAL A 85 -15.82 19.93 -9.89
N ARG A 86 -14.99 20.97 -10.04
CA ARG A 86 -15.43 22.35 -10.29
C ARG A 86 -14.60 23.02 -11.39
N PRO A 87 -14.96 22.84 -12.67
CA PRO A 87 -14.18 23.37 -13.80
C PRO A 87 -14.46 24.84 -14.13
N GLN A 88 -15.68 25.36 -13.87
CA GLN A 88 -16.08 26.74 -14.20
C GLN A 88 -17.23 27.28 -13.32
N ALA A 89 -17.08 27.22 -12.00
CA ALA A 89 -18.13 27.58 -11.03
C ALA A 89 -19.45 26.81 -11.24
N ASP A 90 -19.30 25.56 -11.64
CA ASP A 90 -20.33 24.55 -11.76
C ASP A 90 -19.84 23.22 -11.16
N ALA A 91 -20.75 22.32 -10.83
CA ALA A 91 -20.49 21.17 -9.98
C ALA A 91 -20.68 19.84 -10.72
N LEU A 92 -19.71 18.95 -10.62
CA LEU A 92 -19.84 17.54 -11.01
C LEU A 92 -20.31 16.67 -9.83
N TYR A 93 -21.14 17.27 -8.97
CA TYR A 93 -21.69 16.68 -7.76
C TYR A 93 -22.97 17.42 -7.39
N LYS A 94 -23.81 16.82 -6.53
CA LYS A 94 -25.03 17.51 -6.09
C LYS A 94 -24.63 18.68 -5.18
N SER A 95 -24.89 19.89 -5.66
CA SER A 95 -24.67 21.14 -4.92
C SER A 95 -25.96 21.96 -4.85
N ASP A 96 -26.11 22.73 -3.78
CA ASP A 96 -27.11 23.79 -3.66
C ASP A 96 -26.49 25.19 -3.83
N LEU A 97 -25.15 25.27 -3.90
CA LEU A 97 -24.39 26.52 -4.07
C LEU A 97 -24.10 26.83 -5.54
N GLU A 98 -23.84 25.80 -6.35
CA GLU A 98 -23.46 25.94 -7.76
C GLU A 98 -24.28 25.01 -8.66
N PRO A 99 -24.54 25.41 -9.92
CA PRO A 99 -25.32 24.59 -10.85
C PRO A 99 -24.56 23.33 -11.26
N TRP A 100 -25.27 22.30 -11.69
CA TRP A 100 -24.67 21.13 -12.34
C TRP A 100 -23.82 21.52 -13.54
N SER A 101 -22.69 20.85 -13.71
CA SER A 101 -21.74 21.18 -14.77
C SER A 101 -22.28 20.88 -16.16
N TYR A 102 -22.03 21.82 -17.09
CA TYR A 102 -22.33 21.64 -18.51
C TYR A 102 -21.66 20.37 -19.07
N TYR A 103 -20.46 20.04 -18.59
CA TYR A 103 -19.65 18.95 -19.12
C TYR A 103 -20.24 17.55 -18.86
N LEU A 104 -21.24 17.42 -17.97
CA LEU A 104 -21.96 16.17 -17.75
C LEU A 104 -23.04 15.95 -18.81
N THR A 105 -23.94 16.92 -18.99
CA THR A 105 -25.21 16.72 -19.72
C THR A 105 -25.32 17.52 -21.00
N GLY A 106 -24.42 18.48 -21.23
CA GLY A 106 -24.53 19.47 -22.29
C GLY A 106 -25.52 20.59 -21.96
N THR A 107 -26.01 20.66 -20.72
CA THR A 107 -26.88 21.75 -20.24
C THR A 107 -26.52 22.09 -18.80
N GLN A 108 -25.96 23.28 -18.58
CA GLN A 108 -25.63 23.73 -17.23
C GLN A 108 -26.88 23.79 -16.34
N GLY A 109 -26.76 23.32 -15.10
CA GLY A 109 -27.87 23.23 -14.15
C GLY A 109 -28.69 21.94 -14.25
N LYS A 110 -28.48 21.10 -15.27
CA LYS A 110 -29.17 19.82 -15.42
C LYS A 110 -28.34 18.67 -14.82
N ALA A 111 -28.94 17.94 -13.89
CA ALA A 111 -28.35 16.73 -13.30
C ALA A 111 -28.29 15.57 -14.32
N PRO A 112 -27.39 14.59 -14.14
CA PRO A 112 -27.44 13.32 -14.87
C PRO A 112 -28.79 12.61 -14.71
N ASP A 113 -29.19 11.84 -15.72
CA ASP A 113 -30.44 11.08 -15.76
C ASP A 113 -30.20 9.67 -16.35
N PRO A 114 -30.54 8.56 -15.66
CA PRO A 114 -31.02 8.49 -14.28
C PRO A 114 -30.11 9.18 -13.27
N PHE A 115 -30.70 9.77 -12.22
CA PHE A 115 -29.95 10.53 -11.23
C PHE A 115 -28.86 9.69 -10.56
N TYR A 116 -27.67 10.26 -10.45
CA TYR A 116 -26.62 9.85 -9.53
C TYR A 116 -25.77 11.06 -9.16
N ASP A 117 -25.06 10.99 -8.02
CA ASP A 117 -24.02 11.96 -7.69
C ASP A 117 -22.66 11.44 -8.23
N PRO A 118 -22.06 12.10 -9.23
CA PRO A 118 -20.82 11.60 -9.79
C PRO A 118 -19.64 11.62 -8.82
N LEU A 119 -19.53 12.61 -7.94
CA LEU A 119 -18.41 12.66 -7.00
C LEU A 119 -18.48 11.52 -5.98
N ASP A 120 -19.67 11.22 -5.45
CA ASP A 120 -19.86 10.10 -4.53
C ASP A 120 -19.47 8.76 -5.18
N PHE A 121 -19.87 8.57 -6.45
CA PHE A 121 -19.46 7.41 -7.24
C PHE A 121 -17.94 7.33 -7.42
N TRP A 122 -17.30 8.43 -7.81
CA TRP A 122 -15.84 8.49 -8.03
C TRP A 122 -15.06 8.19 -6.74
N ILE A 123 -15.50 8.73 -5.59
CA ILE A 123 -14.87 8.48 -4.28
C ILE A 123 -14.96 7.01 -3.93
N THR A 124 -16.17 6.45 -3.97
CA THR A 124 -16.42 5.04 -3.63
C THR A 124 -15.59 4.12 -4.53
N ALA A 125 -15.64 4.33 -5.85
CA ALA A 125 -14.93 3.51 -6.82
C ALA A 125 -13.40 3.61 -6.69
N ALA A 126 -12.85 4.78 -6.34
CA ALA A 126 -11.44 4.98 -6.08
C ALA A 126 -10.99 4.28 -4.79
N HIS A 127 -11.74 4.46 -3.70
CA HIS A 127 -11.44 3.84 -2.40
C HIS A 127 -11.50 2.31 -2.45
N ASP A 128 -12.48 1.73 -3.15
CA ASP A 128 -12.58 0.28 -3.37
C ASP A 128 -11.36 -0.30 -4.10
N ARG A 129 -10.58 0.56 -4.75
CA ARG A 129 -9.35 0.23 -5.48
C ARG A 129 -8.08 0.68 -4.78
N GLY A 130 -8.20 1.28 -3.59
CA GLY A 130 -7.05 1.76 -2.83
C GLY A 130 -6.43 3.02 -3.42
N LEU A 131 -7.22 3.88 -4.05
CA LEU A 131 -6.78 5.16 -4.56
C LEU A 131 -7.36 6.27 -3.67
N GLU A 132 -6.51 7.20 -3.23
CA GLU A 132 -7.01 8.45 -2.66
C GLU A 132 -7.74 9.27 -3.74
N LEU A 133 -8.79 10.00 -3.37
CA LEU A 133 -9.46 10.96 -4.25
C LEU A 133 -9.32 12.39 -3.73
N HIS A 134 -8.63 13.21 -4.51
CA HIS A 134 -8.41 14.63 -4.26
C HIS A 134 -9.31 15.43 -5.20
N VAL A 135 -10.23 16.20 -4.64
CA VAL A 135 -11.14 17.04 -5.44
C VAL A 135 -10.40 18.27 -5.95
N TRP A 136 -10.38 18.44 -7.27
CA TRP A 136 -9.77 19.58 -7.94
C TRP A 136 -10.81 20.62 -8.33
N LEU A 137 -10.55 21.85 -7.95
CA LEU A 137 -11.38 23.00 -8.26
C LEU A 137 -10.55 24.09 -8.91
N ASN A 138 -11.12 24.76 -9.91
CA ASN A 138 -10.69 26.10 -10.28
C ASN A 138 -11.39 27.09 -9.33
N PRO A 139 -10.68 27.98 -8.61
CA PRO A 139 -11.30 28.83 -7.58
C PRO A 139 -12.10 30.00 -8.14
N TYR A 140 -11.73 30.59 -9.27
CA TYR A 140 -12.28 31.89 -9.69
C TYR A 140 -12.90 31.90 -11.10
N ARG A 141 -12.65 30.90 -11.94
CA ARG A 141 -13.28 30.82 -13.27
C ARG A 141 -14.79 30.66 -13.12
N ALA A 142 -15.55 31.67 -13.56
CA ALA A 142 -17.00 31.66 -13.54
C ALA A 142 -17.61 31.11 -14.85
N HIS A 143 -16.86 31.16 -15.95
CA HIS A 143 -17.28 30.59 -17.23
C HIS A 143 -16.08 30.31 -18.14
N HIS A 144 -16.09 29.14 -18.79
CA HIS A 144 -15.14 28.73 -19.80
C HIS A 144 -15.77 28.87 -21.20
N ILE A 145 -14.97 29.19 -22.22
CA ILE A 145 -15.45 29.38 -23.60
C ILE A 145 -16.08 28.14 -24.24
N THR A 146 -15.78 26.95 -23.72
CA THR A 146 -16.38 25.67 -24.12
C THR A 146 -17.48 25.19 -23.17
N GLY A 147 -17.87 26.02 -22.20
CA GLY A 147 -18.79 25.71 -21.12
C GLY A 147 -20.28 25.82 -21.47
N GLY A 148 -20.62 25.87 -22.76
CA GLY A 148 -21.97 26.11 -23.24
C GLY A 148 -22.43 27.57 -23.10
N PRO A 149 -23.72 27.87 -23.26
CA PRO A 149 -24.25 29.21 -23.05
C PRO A 149 -24.31 29.57 -21.55
N VAL A 150 -24.14 30.86 -21.23
CA VAL A 150 -24.40 31.39 -19.89
C VAL A 150 -25.91 31.39 -19.63
N THR A 151 -26.39 30.45 -18.80
CA THR A 151 -27.81 30.28 -18.45
C THR A 151 -28.20 31.04 -17.18
N GLU A 152 -29.50 31.15 -16.89
CA GLU A 152 -30.01 31.74 -15.63
C GLU A 152 -29.54 30.99 -14.37
N SER A 153 -29.15 29.71 -14.51
CA SER A 153 -28.60 28.94 -13.41
C SER A 153 -27.14 29.27 -13.10
N SER A 154 -26.43 29.91 -14.04
CA SER A 154 -25.00 30.22 -14.00
C SER A 154 -24.67 31.21 -12.88
N VAL A 155 -23.49 31.03 -12.26
CA VAL A 155 -22.96 31.99 -11.29
C VAL A 155 -22.76 33.38 -11.92
N VAL A 156 -22.48 33.46 -13.22
CA VAL A 156 -22.40 34.74 -13.94
C VAL A 156 -23.70 35.55 -13.83
N LYS A 157 -24.86 34.89 -13.84
CA LYS A 157 -26.18 35.52 -13.73
C LYS A 157 -26.63 35.70 -12.29
N LYS A 158 -26.31 34.73 -11.42
CA LYS A 158 -26.71 34.75 -10.01
C LYS A 158 -25.88 35.70 -9.16
N MET A 159 -24.64 35.95 -9.52
CA MET A 159 -23.70 36.80 -8.78
C MET A 159 -23.01 37.83 -9.69
N PRO A 160 -23.78 38.66 -10.43
CA PRO A 160 -23.23 39.53 -11.47
C PRO A 160 -22.29 40.62 -10.92
N ASN A 161 -22.42 40.95 -9.64
CA ASN A 161 -21.57 41.90 -8.93
C ASN A 161 -20.21 41.31 -8.51
N LEU A 162 -20.03 39.99 -8.60
CA LEU A 162 -18.78 39.31 -8.25
C LEU A 162 -17.94 38.92 -9.45
N VAL A 163 -18.51 38.97 -10.66
CA VAL A 163 -17.86 38.48 -11.88
C VAL A 163 -17.57 39.59 -12.89
N VAL A 164 -16.55 39.37 -13.71
CA VAL A 164 -16.18 40.22 -14.82
C VAL A 164 -16.04 39.40 -16.10
N LYS A 165 -16.43 40.00 -17.23
CA LYS A 165 -16.25 39.40 -18.56
C LYS A 165 -14.87 39.77 -19.09
N LEU A 166 -14.15 38.78 -19.61
CA LEU A 166 -12.86 38.96 -20.26
C LEU A 166 -13.02 38.98 -21.79
N LYS A 167 -12.03 39.55 -22.50
CA LYS A 167 -12.10 39.74 -23.95
C LYS A 167 -12.22 38.44 -24.76
N GLU A 168 -11.58 37.36 -24.32
CA GLU A 168 -11.63 36.06 -25.03
C GLU A 168 -12.89 35.24 -24.70
N GLY A 169 -13.91 35.83 -24.07
CA GLY A 169 -15.20 35.18 -23.80
C GLY A 169 -15.29 34.44 -22.46
N TYR A 170 -14.20 34.39 -21.70
CA TYR A 170 -14.22 33.89 -20.32
C TYR A 170 -14.95 34.84 -19.37
N TRP A 171 -15.46 34.28 -18.27
CA TRP A 171 -15.86 35.07 -17.10
C TRP A 171 -15.06 34.64 -15.88
N TRP A 172 -14.71 35.62 -15.06
CA TRP A 172 -13.87 35.42 -13.88
C TRP A 172 -14.50 36.11 -12.68
N MET A 173 -14.47 35.46 -11.52
CA MET A 173 -14.81 36.10 -10.25
C MET A 173 -13.66 37.02 -9.85
N ASP A 174 -13.96 38.22 -9.35
CA ASP A 174 -12.94 39.12 -8.81
C ASP A 174 -12.43 38.57 -7.45
N PRO A 175 -11.16 38.11 -7.36
CA PRO A 175 -10.62 37.51 -6.14
C PRO A 175 -10.57 38.46 -4.94
N ALA A 176 -10.55 39.78 -5.19
CA ALA A 176 -10.45 40.80 -4.14
C ALA A 176 -11.78 41.09 -3.44
N LEU A 177 -12.90 40.60 -3.98
CA LEU A 177 -14.21 40.79 -3.36
C LEU A 177 -14.43 39.76 -2.25
N LYS A 178 -14.84 40.23 -1.07
CA LYS A 178 -15.20 39.36 0.06
C LYS A 178 -16.27 38.33 -0.31
N GLY A 179 -17.26 38.71 -1.12
CA GLY A 179 -18.30 37.79 -1.59
C GLY A 179 -17.76 36.63 -2.43
N THR A 180 -16.74 36.87 -3.26
CA THR A 180 -16.03 35.82 -4.01
C THR A 180 -15.34 34.84 -3.06
N GLN A 181 -14.63 35.37 -2.06
CA GLN A 181 -13.92 34.56 -1.08
C GLN A 181 -14.89 33.74 -0.21
N ASP A 182 -15.97 34.36 0.25
CA ASP A 182 -17.01 33.69 1.06
C ASP A 182 -17.68 32.56 0.26
N HIS A 183 -18.02 32.79 -1.00
CA HIS A 183 -18.61 31.76 -1.87
C HIS A 183 -17.63 30.61 -2.14
N GLY A 184 -16.38 30.93 -2.52
CA GLY A 184 -15.35 29.91 -2.76
C GLY A 184 -15.08 29.04 -1.53
N VAL A 185 -15.01 29.65 -0.34
CA VAL A 185 -14.87 28.92 0.93
C VAL A 185 -16.10 28.06 1.21
N ALA A 186 -17.31 28.59 1.02
CA ALA A 186 -18.55 27.83 1.21
C ALA A 186 -18.59 26.58 0.33
N VAL A 187 -18.19 26.70 -0.94
CA VAL A 187 -18.13 25.59 -1.90
C VAL A 187 -17.12 24.52 -1.47
N VAL A 188 -15.90 24.91 -1.10
CA VAL A 188 -14.89 23.95 -0.63
C VAL A 188 -15.34 23.27 0.67
N MET A 189 -15.87 24.04 1.63
CA MET A 189 -16.27 23.50 2.92
C MET A 189 -17.52 22.62 2.83
N ASP A 190 -18.40 22.85 1.87
CA ASP A 190 -19.50 21.94 1.55
C ASP A 190 -18.98 20.56 1.13
N LEU A 191 -17.98 20.53 0.23
CA LEU A 191 -17.32 19.29 -0.19
C LEU A 191 -16.63 18.58 0.97
N VAL A 192 -15.83 19.32 1.74
CA VAL A 192 -15.10 18.79 2.90
C VAL A 192 -16.06 18.21 3.92
N LYS A 193 -17.21 18.85 4.18
CA LYS A 193 -18.17 18.33 5.17
C LYS A 193 -18.89 17.08 4.69
N ARG A 194 -19.40 17.09 3.46
CA ARG A 194 -20.33 16.05 2.98
C ARG A 194 -19.69 14.82 2.38
N TYR A 195 -18.55 14.96 1.71
CA TYR A 195 -17.95 13.85 0.97
C TYR A 195 -16.75 13.26 1.70
N ASP A 196 -16.50 11.97 1.45
CA ASP A 196 -15.37 11.23 1.99
C ASP A 196 -14.09 11.44 1.14
N ILE A 197 -13.69 12.70 0.97
CA ILE A 197 -12.51 13.08 0.18
C ILE A 197 -11.22 12.91 0.97
N ASP A 198 -10.11 12.68 0.27
CA ASP A 198 -8.77 12.58 0.89
C ASP A 198 -7.97 13.88 0.76
N GLY A 199 -8.34 14.72 -0.20
CA GLY A 199 -7.75 16.04 -0.35
C GLY A 199 -8.57 17.02 -1.19
N VAL A 200 -8.23 18.29 -1.06
CA VAL A 200 -8.68 19.42 -1.88
C VAL A 200 -7.47 19.93 -2.66
N HIS A 201 -7.66 20.20 -3.95
CA HIS A 201 -6.61 20.62 -4.87
C HIS A 201 -7.05 21.85 -5.65
N PHE A 202 -6.20 22.89 -5.70
CA PHE A 202 -6.31 23.94 -6.72
C PHE A 202 -5.14 23.87 -7.70
N ASP A 203 -5.42 24.17 -8.95
CA ASP A 203 -4.42 24.34 -10.01
C ASP A 203 -3.83 25.76 -9.99
N ASP A 204 -3.40 26.25 -11.15
CA ASP A 204 -2.63 27.47 -11.31
C ASP A 204 -3.50 28.72 -11.61
N TYR A 205 -4.82 28.59 -11.67
CA TYR A 205 -5.71 29.69 -12.06
C TYR A 205 -6.16 30.54 -10.87
N PHE A 206 -5.39 31.59 -10.55
CA PHE A 206 -5.74 32.61 -9.54
C PHE A 206 -6.41 33.82 -10.21
N TYR A 207 -5.68 34.91 -10.44
CA TYR A 207 -6.08 35.82 -11.52
C TYR A 207 -5.90 35.13 -12.87
N PRO A 208 -6.66 35.50 -13.90
CA PRO A 208 -6.62 34.80 -15.18
C PRO A 208 -5.28 35.04 -15.87
N TYR A 209 -4.85 34.07 -16.69
CA TYR A 209 -3.77 34.29 -17.64
C TYR A 209 -4.07 35.53 -18.49
N PRO A 210 -3.11 36.44 -18.73
CA PRO A 210 -3.35 37.68 -19.47
C PRO A 210 -3.94 37.45 -20.86
N SER A 211 -3.59 36.33 -21.50
CA SER A 211 -4.11 35.93 -22.80
C SER A 211 -5.65 35.82 -22.81
N TYR A 212 -6.29 35.48 -21.69
CA TYR A 212 -7.77 35.38 -21.61
C TYR A 212 -8.47 36.74 -21.70
N ASN A 213 -7.72 37.82 -21.50
CA ASN A 213 -8.21 39.19 -21.60
C ASN A 213 -7.49 39.98 -22.71
N GLY A 214 -6.99 39.31 -23.74
CA GLY A 214 -6.23 39.94 -24.83
C GLY A 214 -5.02 40.73 -24.33
N ASN A 215 -4.34 40.21 -23.30
CA ASN A 215 -3.22 40.83 -22.59
C ASN A 215 -3.52 42.18 -21.93
N ALA A 216 -4.80 42.55 -21.76
CA ALA A 216 -5.19 43.71 -20.97
C ALA A 216 -5.26 43.38 -19.48
N ASP A 217 -5.01 44.38 -18.64
CA ASP A 217 -5.11 44.27 -17.18
C ASP A 217 -6.51 43.78 -16.75
N PHE A 218 -6.55 43.05 -15.63
CA PHE A 218 -7.79 42.50 -15.09
C PHE A 218 -8.78 43.63 -14.72
N PRO A 219 -10.07 43.54 -15.11
CA PRO A 219 -11.01 44.65 -15.01
C PRO A 219 -11.62 44.83 -13.60
N ASP A 220 -10.78 44.88 -12.55
CA ASP A 220 -11.17 45.09 -11.14
C ASP A 220 -11.08 46.56 -10.68
N SER A 221 -11.17 47.52 -11.61
CA SER A 221 -11.00 48.95 -11.29
C SER A 221 -12.01 49.46 -10.25
N THR A 222 -13.20 48.88 -10.20
CA THR A 222 -14.25 49.24 -9.23
C THR A 222 -13.88 48.82 -7.82
N SER A 223 -13.54 47.53 -7.61
CA SER A 223 -13.14 47.01 -6.31
C SER A 223 -11.83 47.63 -5.82
N TRP A 224 -10.90 47.91 -6.74
CA TRP A 224 -9.67 48.65 -6.45
C TRP A 224 -9.94 50.06 -5.89
N LYS A 225 -10.80 50.84 -6.56
CA LYS A 225 -11.17 52.19 -6.08
C LYS A 225 -11.85 52.14 -4.71
N GLU A 226 -12.72 51.16 -4.48
CA GLU A 226 -13.37 50.98 -3.18
C GLU A 226 -12.37 50.62 -2.08
N TYR A 227 -11.36 49.79 -2.38
CA TYR A 227 -10.26 49.53 -1.45
C TYR A 227 -9.48 50.81 -1.10
N GLN A 228 -9.11 51.60 -2.11
CA GLN A 228 -8.42 52.88 -1.90
C GLN A 228 -9.25 53.87 -1.07
N LYS A 229 -10.56 53.98 -1.36
CA LYS A 229 -11.50 54.86 -0.64
C LYS A 229 -11.62 54.49 0.84
N LYS A 230 -11.47 53.20 1.18
CA LYS A 230 -11.45 52.69 2.56
C LYS A 230 -10.10 52.86 3.25
N GLY A 231 -9.14 53.56 2.64
CA GLY A 231 -7.81 53.83 3.20
C GLY A 231 -6.78 52.75 2.91
N GLY A 232 -7.01 51.89 1.91
CA GLY A 232 -6.06 50.86 1.49
C GLY A 232 -4.72 51.43 1.00
N THR A 233 -3.61 50.85 1.46
CA THR A 233 -2.24 51.37 1.23
C THR A 233 -1.36 50.49 0.35
N LEU A 234 -1.78 49.25 0.07
CA LEU A 234 -1.01 48.32 -0.77
C LEU A 234 -0.94 48.83 -2.21
N SER A 235 0.12 48.44 -2.94
CA SER A 235 0.09 48.57 -4.41
C SER A 235 -1.03 47.70 -4.97
N ARG A 236 -1.56 48.02 -6.16
CA ARG A 236 -2.64 47.20 -6.75
C ARG A 236 -2.22 45.73 -6.92
N GLY A 237 -0.96 45.48 -7.27
CA GLY A 237 -0.46 44.10 -7.35
C GLY A 237 -0.37 43.40 -6.00
N ASP A 238 0.09 44.09 -4.96
CA ASP A 238 0.15 43.53 -3.60
C ASP A 238 -1.25 43.31 -3.02
N TRP A 239 -2.19 44.21 -3.30
CA TRP A 239 -3.59 44.07 -2.93
C TRP A 239 -4.24 42.83 -3.57
N ARG A 240 -3.99 42.59 -4.87
CA ARG A 240 -4.43 41.38 -5.56
C ARG A 240 -3.83 40.11 -4.95
N ARG A 241 -2.52 40.10 -4.69
CA ARG A 241 -1.84 38.97 -4.02
C ARG A 241 -2.41 38.73 -2.63
N GLU A 242 -2.59 39.78 -1.85
CA GLU A 242 -3.11 39.69 -0.49
C GLU A 242 -4.53 39.12 -0.45
N ALA A 243 -5.38 39.50 -1.41
CA ALA A 243 -6.71 38.91 -1.54
C ALA A 243 -6.65 37.38 -1.74
N VAL A 244 -5.73 36.90 -2.58
CA VAL A 244 -5.54 35.45 -2.80
C VAL A 244 -4.91 34.79 -1.57
N ASN A 245 -3.93 35.44 -0.93
CA ASN A 245 -3.28 34.94 0.29
C ASN A 245 -4.29 34.69 1.41
N VAL A 246 -5.16 35.68 1.68
CA VAL A 246 -6.21 35.58 2.70
C VAL A 246 -7.15 34.41 2.40
N PHE A 247 -7.51 34.21 1.14
CA PHE A 247 -8.37 33.09 0.74
C PHE A 247 -7.69 31.73 0.97
N ILE A 248 -6.44 31.58 0.56
CA ILE A 248 -5.66 30.34 0.74
C ILE A 248 -5.43 30.02 2.22
N GLU A 249 -5.01 31.00 3.01
CA GLU A 249 -4.82 30.81 4.45
C GLU A 249 -6.13 30.43 5.15
N ARG A 250 -7.23 31.11 4.82
CA ARG A 250 -8.55 30.84 5.38
C ARG A 250 -9.01 29.42 5.05
N LEU A 251 -8.90 29.01 3.79
CA LEU A 251 -9.26 27.65 3.37
C LEU A 251 -8.47 26.60 4.12
N TYR A 252 -7.14 26.75 4.20
CA TYR A 252 -6.31 25.80 4.95
C TYR A 252 -6.81 25.65 6.39
N LYS A 253 -6.97 26.77 7.10
CA LYS A 253 -7.45 26.77 8.50
C LYS A 253 -8.82 26.10 8.65
N GLU A 254 -9.78 26.42 7.78
CA GLU A 254 -11.13 25.87 7.86
C GLU A 254 -11.19 24.37 7.51
N ILE A 255 -10.42 23.92 6.51
CA ILE A 255 -10.29 22.50 6.16
C ILE A 255 -9.72 21.73 7.35
N LYS A 256 -8.57 22.19 7.89
CA LYS A 256 -7.91 21.54 9.04
C LYS A 256 -8.81 21.48 10.26
N ALA A 257 -9.58 22.54 10.54
CA ALA A 257 -10.52 22.57 11.66
C ALA A 257 -11.71 21.61 11.50
N THR A 258 -12.10 21.29 10.26
CA THR A 258 -13.29 20.47 9.97
C THR A 258 -12.96 18.99 9.79
N LYS A 259 -11.92 18.68 8.99
CA LYS A 259 -11.41 17.33 8.77
C LYS A 259 -9.88 17.39 8.68
N PRO A 260 -9.14 17.25 9.81
CA PRO A 260 -7.69 17.44 9.86
C PRO A 260 -6.91 16.62 8.81
N PHE A 261 -7.35 15.39 8.55
CA PHE A 261 -6.72 14.47 7.61
C PHE A 261 -6.88 14.84 6.12
N VAL A 262 -7.84 15.69 5.75
CA VAL A 262 -8.09 16.06 4.34
C VAL A 262 -6.98 16.99 3.87
N LYS A 263 -6.09 16.50 3.00
CA LYS A 263 -4.92 17.25 2.53
C LYS A 263 -5.35 18.47 1.70
N PHE A 264 -4.74 19.64 1.88
CA PHE A 264 -4.92 20.77 0.95
C PHE A 264 -3.68 20.95 0.09
N GLY A 265 -3.83 20.89 -1.23
CA GLY A 265 -2.71 21.03 -2.14
C GLY A 265 -2.92 22.05 -3.24
N LEU A 266 -1.79 22.57 -3.73
CA LEU A 266 -1.76 23.59 -4.78
C LEU A 266 -0.79 23.17 -5.89
N SER A 267 -1.22 23.36 -7.14
CA SER A 267 -0.40 23.15 -8.34
C SER A 267 -0.21 24.47 -9.09
N PRO A 268 0.66 25.36 -8.60
CA PRO A 268 0.94 26.61 -9.27
C PRO A 268 1.85 26.39 -10.50
N PHE A 269 2.02 27.46 -11.28
CA PHE A 269 3.01 27.48 -12.36
C PHE A 269 4.41 27.09 -11.84
N GLY A 270 5.20 26.39 -12.66
CA GLY A 270 6.44 25.80 -12.18
C GLY A 270 7.59 26.78 -11.88
N MET A 271 7.54 28.00 -12.42
CA MET A 271 8.52 29.06 -12.14
C MET A 271 7.89 30.16 -11.30
N TYR A 272 8.53 30.61 -10.22
CA TYR A 272 7.96 31.66 -9.36
C TYR A 272 7.91 33.02 -10.06
N ARG A 273 9.05 33.46 -10.61
CA ARG A 273 9.15 34.68 -11.40
C ARG A 273 10.44 34.74 -12.21
N PRO A 274 10.56 35.58 -13.24
CA PRO A 274 11.82 35.79 -13.95
C PRO A 274 12.97 36.09 -12.99
N GLY A 275 14.09 35.39 -13.17
CA GLY A 275 15.26 35.44 -12.29
C GLY A 275 15.20 34.51 -11.07
N GLN A 276 14.09 33.82 -10.80
CA GLN A 276 13.92 32.92 -9.64
C GLN A 276 13.10 31.67 -10.03
N PRO A 277 13.70 30.47 -10.12
CA PRO A 277 15.00 30.04 -9.58
C PRO A 277 16.22 30.35 -10.44
N VAL A 278 16.00 30.33 -11.75
CA VAL A 278 17.07 30.35 -12.73
C VAL A 278 17.37 31.82 -13.01
N PRO A 279 18.64 32.25 -13.14
CA PRO A 279 19.01 33.64 -13.46
C PRO A 279 18.68 33.99 -14.93
N ILE A 280 17.54 33.52 -15.43
CA ILE A 280 16.94 33.89 -16.70
C ILE A 280 15.94 35.01 -16.40
N PRO A 281 16.23 36.27 -16.79
CA PRO A 281 15.40 37.43 -16.46
C PRO A 281 14.13 37.54 -17.33
N THR A 282 13.75 36.46 -18.01
CA THR A 282 12.61 36.40 -18.93
C THR A 282 11.74 35.18 -18.59
N GLY A 283 10.54 35.12 -19.18
CA GLY A 283 9.56 34.06 -18.91
C GLY A 283 8.33 34.59 -18.16
N PHE A 284 7.41 33.69 -17.85
CA PHE A 284 6.13 34.02 -17.24
C PHE A 284 6.25 34.30 -15.75
N ASP A 285 5.72 35.43 -15.26
CA ASP A 285 5.78 35.82 -13.85
C ASP A 285 4.46 35.52 -13.14
N GLN A 286 4.30 34.34 -12.54
CA GLN A 286 3.05 34.01 -11.83
C GLN A 286 2.77 34.94 -10.64
N TYR A 287 3.82 35.48 -10.02
CA TYR A 287 3.70 36.40 -8.89
C TYR A 287 3.12 37.76 -9.32
N ALA A 288 3.46 38.23 -10.52
CA ALA A 288 3.01 39.51 -11.07
C ALA A 288 1.78 39.40 -11.98
N GLU A 289 1.61 38.29 -12.71
CA GLU A 289 0.57 38.13 -13.72
C GLU A 289 -0.65 37.36 -13.20
N LEU A 290 -0.43 36.27 -12.45
CA LEU A 290 -1.50 35.50 -11.80
C LEU A 290 -1.77 35.96 -10.36
N TYR A 291 -0.91 36.84 -9.82
CA TYR A 291 -0.93 37.28 -8.43
C TYR A 291 -0.92 36.11 -7.45
N ALA A 292 -0.20 35.04 -7.82
CA ALA A 292 -0.03 33.84 -7.03
C ALA A 292 1.28 33.94 -6.24
N ASP A 293 1.21 34.19 -4.93
CA ASP A 293 2.39 34.17 -4.06
C ASP A 293 2.69 32.75 -3.57
N ALA A 294 2.93 31.85 -4.53
CA ALA A 294 3.08 30.42 -4.28
C ALA A 294 4.22 30.09 -3.30
N LYS A 295 5.29 30.89 -3.33
CA LYS A 295 6.40 30.80 -2.36
C LYS A 295 5.94 31.10 -0.93
N LEU A 296 5.15 32.16 -0.72
CA LEU A 296 4.61 32.49 0.59
C LEU A 296 3.76 31.34 1.14
N TRP A 297 2.86 30.78 0.34
CA TRP A 297 1.96 29.71 0.78
C TRP A 297 2.73 28.44 1.20
N LEU A 298 3.77 28.08 0.44
CA LEU A 298 4.68 26.99 0.79
C LEU A 298 5.47 27.30 2.07
N ASN A 299 6.10 28.47 2.16
CA ASN A 299 6.90 28.87 3.33
C ASN A 299 6.05 28.93 4.62
N LYS A 300 4.78 29.35 4.52
CA LYS A 300 3.85 29.45 5.65
C LYS A 300 3.14 28.14 5.97
N GLY A 301 3.25 27.13 5.10
CA GLY A 301 2.62 25.82 5.29
C GLY A 301 1.10 25.88 5.21
N TRP A 302 0.53 26.81 4.43
CA TRP A 302 -0.91 26.91 4.14
C TRP A 302 -1.37 25.87 3.11
N ILE A 303 -0.67 24.73 3.10
CA ILE A 303 -0.83 23.57 2.24
C ILE A 303 -0.21 22.37 2.95
N ASP A 304 -0.66 21.19 2.57
CA ASP A 304 -0.09 19.90 2.94
C ASP A 304 0.78 19.33 1.82
N TYR A 305 0.45 19.62 0.55
CA TYR A 305 1.31 19.29 -0.57
C TYR A 305 1.40 20.40 -1.63
N PHE A 306 2.54 20.43 -2.31
CA PHE A 306 2.86 21.39 -3.34
C PHE A 306 3.22 20.64 -4.63
N SER A 307 2.56 21.01 -5.73
CA SER A 307 2.70 20.34 -7.02
C SER A 307 3.03 21.33 -8.14
N PRO A 308 4.17 22.02 -8.08
CA PRO A 308 4.53 23.00 -9.09
C PRO A 308 4.58 22.33 -10.48
N GLN A 309 4.03 23.00 -11.49
CA GLN A 309 3.93 22.47 -12.85
C GLN A 309 5.28 22.48 -13.57
N LEU A 310 6.14 21.51 -13.26
CA LEU A 310 7.49 21.37 -13.82
C LEU A 310 7.45 20.65 -15.19
N TYR A 311 6.80 21.28 -16.15
CA TYR A 311 6.49 20.68 -17.46
C TYR A 311 7.63 20.72 -18.48
N TRP A 312 8.74 21.34 -18.13
CA TRP A 312 9.94 21.41 -18.97
C TRP A 312 10.79 20.14 -18.88
N THR A 313 11.65 19.92 -19.88
CA THR A 313 12.56 18.78 -19.91
C THR A 313 13.77 19.01 -19.01
N ILE A 314 14.43 17.92 -18.62
CA ILE A 314 15.64 17.88 -17.79
C ILE A 314 16.76 18.71 -18.42
N ARG A 315 16.83 18.78 -19.75
CA ARG A 315 17.91 19.47 -20.49
C ARG A 315 17.52 20.86 -21.00
N SER A 316 16.34 21.36 -20.68
CA SER A 316 15.91 22.70 -21.10
C SER A 316 16.54 23.81 -20.24
N ALA A 317 16.40 25.07 -20.69
CA ALA A 317 16.83 26.24 -19.90
C ALA A 317 16.07 26.35 -18.56
N TYR A 318 14.81 25.94 -18.54
CA TYR A 318 14.00 25.77 -17.33
C TYR A 318 14.07 24.31 -16.85
N SER A 319 15.28 23.83 -16.58
CA SER A 319 15.57 22.43 -16.29
C SER A 319 14.76 21.89 -15.11
N TYR A 320 14.09 20.75 -15.31
CA TYR A 320 13.31 20.05 -14.27
C TYR A 320 14.05 19.91 -12.92
N PRO A 321 15.25 19.30 -12.81
CA PRO A 321 15.96 19.17 -11.54
C PRO A 321 16.31 20.52 -10.89
N ILE A 322 16.61 21.56 -11.68
CA ILE A 322 16.94 22.89 -11.13
C ILE A 322 15.70 23.50 -10.47
N LEU A 323 14.56 23.45 -11.16
CA LEU A 323 13.30 23.95 -10.61
C LEU A 323 12.87 23.14 -9.37
N LEU A 324 13.01 21.81 -9.42
CA LEU A 324 12.70 20.93 -8.30
C LEU A 324 13.56 21.26 -7.08
N ARG A 325 14.88 21.45 -7.27
CA ARG A 325 15.79 21.80 -6.18
C ARG A 325 15.37 23.09 -5.50
N TRP A 326 15.04 24.11 -6.30
CA TRP A 326 14.70 25.41 -5.75
C TRP A 326 13.41 25.38 -4.93
N TRP A 327 12.36 24.71 -5.43
CA TRP A 327 11.14 24.56 -4.64
C TRP A 327 11.36 23.77 -3.36
N GLU A 328 12.26 22.79 -3.36
CA GLU A 328 12.65 22.07 -2.15
C GLU A 328 13.41 22.99 -1.18
N ASP A 329 14.32 23.84 -1.66
CA ASP A 329 15.03 24.82 -0.82
C ASP A 329 14.06 25.87 -0.22
N GLU A 330 12.95 26.18 -0.90
CA GLU A 330 11.87 27.03 -0.39
C GLU A 330 10.90 26.28 0.57
N ASN A 331 10.97 24.95 0.64
CA ASN A 331 10.06 24.14 1.45
C ASN A 331 10.50 24.04 2.93
N ILE A 332 10.56 25.19 3.61
CA ILE A 332 11.11 25.30 4.97
C ILE A 332 10.32 24.54 6.06
N LEU A 333 9.08 24.15 5.79
CA LEU A 333 8.23 23.36 6.69
C LEU A 333 8.11 21.90 6.26
N HIS A 334 8.90 21.47 5.26
CA HIS A 334 8.95 20.10 4.78
C HIS A 334 7.56 19.51 4.46
N ARG A 335 6.71 20.32 3.82
CA ARG A 335 5.45 19.84 3.23
C ARG A 335 5.76 18.88 2.08
N HIS A 336 4.78 18.10 1.66
CA HIS A 336 5.01 17.22 0.53
C HIS A 336 5.30 18.04 -0.74
N LEU A 337 6.40 17.76 -1.44
CA LEU A 337 6.72 18.35 -2.74
C LEU A 337 6.60 17.27 -3.82
N TRP A 338 5.46 17.27 -4.51
CA TRP A 338 5.10 16.29 -5.54
C TRP A 338 4.90 17.00 -6.88
N PRO A 339 5.98 17.30 -7.62
CA PRO A 339 5.93 18.13 -8.82
C PRO A 339 5.00 17.54 -9.89
N GLY A 340 4.32 18.43 -10.61
CA GLY A 340 3.57 18.10 -11.79
C GLY A 340 4.50 17.85 -12.98
N ILE A 341 4.32 16.72 -13.67
CA ILE A 341 5.05 16.40 -14.92
C ILE A 341 4.08 16.25 -16.08
N SER A 342 4.39 16.88 -17.21
CA SER A 342 3.60 16.75 -18.44
C SER A 342 4.30 15.82 -19.41
N LEU A 343 3.54 14.86 -19.94
CA LEU A 343 3.98 13.94 -21.00
C LEU A 343 3.59 14.45 -22.40
N GLY A 344 2.64 15.39 -22.47
CA GLY A 344 2.05 15.85 -23.72
C GLY A 344 1.39 14.71 -24.50
N THR A 345 1.49 14.77 -25.83
CA THR A 345 1.00 13.74 -26.78
C THR A 345 2.14 12.91 -27.39
N ASP A 346 3.38 13.11 -26.96
CA ASP A 346 4.55 12.39 -27.49
C ASP A 346 4.62 10.97 -26.91
N THR A 347 4.48 9.95 -27.75
CA THR A 347 4.54 8.53 -27.34
C THR A 347 5.89 7.87 -27.68
N SER A 348 6.92 8.66 -27.97
CA SER A 348 8.25 8.16 -28.33
C SER A 348 9.00 7.54 -27.14
N ALA A 349 9.99 6.69 -27.45
CA ALA A 349 10.90 6.15 -26.44
C ALA A 349 11.65 7.25 -25.70
N ARG A 350 12.03 8.34 -26.39
CA ARG A 350 12.69 9.50 -25.79
C ARG A 350 11.83 10.15 -24.70
N ASN A 351 10.53 10.35 -24.95
CA ASN A 351 9.63 10.91 -23.95
C ASN A 351 9.37 9.94 -22.79
N THR A 352 9.39 8.64 -23.07
CA THR A 352 9.34 7.59 -22.04
C THR A 352 10.56 7.70 -21.12
N ASP A 353 11.77 7.71 -21.67
CA ASP A 353 13.00 7.85 -20.90
C ASP A 353 13.04 9.16 -20.11
N GLU A 354 12.62 10.28 -20.72
CA GLU A 354 12.51 11.58 -20.06
C GLU A 354 11.59 11.50 -18.82
N THR A 355 10.43 10.86 -18.95
CA THR A 355 9.46 10.70 -17.86
C THR A 355 10.02 9.82 -16.73
N LEU A 356 10.60 8.67 -17.07
CA LEU A 356 11.23 7.78 -16.09
C LEU A 356 12.37 8.49 -15.36
N ASN A 357 13.20 9.25 -16.08
CA ASN A 357 14.28 10.02 -15.50
C ASN A 357 13.79 11.09 -14.54
N LYS A 358 12.70 11.81 -14.84
CA LYS A 358 12.09 12.78 -13.90
C LYS A 358 11.62 12.12 -12.61
N ILE A 359 11.00 10.93 -12.70
CA ILE A 359 10.60 10.15 -11.52
C ILE A 359 11.84 9.75 -10.69
N MET A 360 12.89 9.23 -11.34
CA MET A 360 14.11 8.81 -10.66
C MET A 360 14.89 9.99 -10.04
N ILE A 361 14.94 11.13 -10.72
CA ILE A 361 15.51 12.38 -10.20
C ILE A 361 14.75 12.80 -8.93
N THR A 362 13.42 12.79 -8.98
CA THR A 362 12.59 13.17 -7.83
C THR A 362 12.85 12.27 -6.63
N ARG A 363 12.96 10.95 -6.84
CA ARG A 363 13.34 10.00 -5.77
C ARG A 363 14.71 10.29 -5.16
N GLY A 364 15.68 10.66 -5.99
CA GLY A 364 17.02 10.99 -5.52
C GLY A 364 17.10 12.31 -4.76
N MET A 365 16.31 13.31 -5.18
CA MET A 365 16.34 14.65 -4.59
C MET A 365 15.45 14.79 -3.36
N ILE A 366 14.35 14.02 -3.28
CA ILE A 366 13.35 14.10 -2.21
C ILE A 366 13.08 12.67 -1.66
N PRO A 367 14.08 12.00 -1.05
CA PRO A 367 13.96 10.59 -0.68
C PRO A 367 12.98 10.32 0.49
N GLN A 368 12.66 11.34 1.30
CA GLN A 368 11.76 11.20 2.44
C GLN A 368 10.27 11.21 2.05
N SER A 369 9.95 11.84 0.91
CA SER A 369 8.57 11.97 0.42
C SER A 369 8.58 12.03 -1.11
N PRO A 370 9.05 10.98 -1.80
CA PRO A 370 9.10 11.00 -3.25
C PRO A 370 7.67 10.98 -3.81
N GLY A 371 7.48 11.57 -4.99
CA GLY A 371 6.21 11.49 -5.69
C GLY A 371 6.12 12.48 -6.83
N VAL A 372 5.21 12.21 -7.77
CA VAL A 372 4.91 13.08 -8.90
C VAL A 372 3.42 13.04 -9.22
N VAL A 373 2.93 14.12 -9.81
CA VAL A 373 1.57 14.17 -10.36
C VAL A 373 1.65 14.26 -11.87
N HIS A 374 1.00 13.33 -12.57
CA HIS A 374 1.07 13.25 -14.03
C HIS A 374 -0.04 14.11 -14.66
N TRP A 375 0.38 15.08 -15.46
CA TRP A 375 -0.48 15.84 -16.36
C TRP A 375 -0.46 15.17 -17.75
N HIS A 376 -1.51 14.45 -18.13
CA HIS A 376 -2.70 14.07 -17.36
C HIS A 376 -3.02 12.59 -17.63
N ILE A 377 -4.08 12.04 -17.06
CA ILE A 377 -4.38 10.59 -17.15
C ILE A 377 -4.33 10.04 -18.58
N SER A 378 -4.84 10.77 -19.57
CA SER A 378 -4.84 10.31 -20.97
C SER A 378 -3.45 10.19 -21.58
N SER A 379 -2.47 10.99 -21.14
CA SER A 379 -1.09 10.87 -21.62
C SER A 379 -0.45 9.55 -21.21
N ILE A 380 -0.95 8.93 -20.14
CA ILE A 380 -0.53 7.60 -19.69
C ILE A 380 -1.39 6.54 -20.38
N THR A 381 -2.72 6.63 -20.27
CA THR A 381 -3.62 5.56 -20.74
C THR A 381 -3.66 5.40 -22.26
N ARG A 382 -3.29 6.44 -23.02
CA ARG A 382 -3.19 6.37 -24.49
C ARG A 382 -1.80 5.97 -24.99
N SER A 383 -0.84 5.74 -24.09
CA SER A 383 0.53 5.36 -24.43
C SER A 383 0.88 3.99 -23.82
N PRO A 384 0.62 2.87 -24.53
CA PRO A 384 0.94 1.53 -24.04
C PRO A 384 2.42 1.34 -23.68
N ASN A 385 3.32 2.01 -24.40
CA ASN A 385 4.75 2.00 -24.11
C ASN A 385 5.06 2.66 -22.77
N MET A 386 4.47 3.83 -22.50
CA MET A 386 4.63 4.53 -21.22
C MET A 386 4.06 3.69 -20.08
N ALA A 387 2.84 3.19 -20.23
CA ALA A 387 2.17 2.34 -19.25
C ALA A 387 3.04 1.12 -18.88
N LYS A 388 3.54 0.39 -19.89
CA LYS A 388 4.47 -0.73 -19.70
C LYS A 388 5.78 -0.30 -19.04
N ALA A 389 6.37 0.81 -19.46
CA ALA A 389 7.63 1.30 -18.92
C ALA A 389 7.53 1.64 -17.44
N LEU A 390 6.43 2.25 -17.00
CA LEU A 390 6.16 2.56 -15.58
C LEU A 390 6.15 1.28 -14.73
N ILE A 391 5.32 0.29 -15.08
CA ILE A 391 5.17 -0.96 -14.30
C ILE A 391 6.34 -1.93 -14.43
N SER A 392 7.15 -1.82 -15.49
CA SER A 392 8.41 -2.57 -15.61
C SER A 392 9.57 -1.89 -14.90
N GLY A 393 9.43 -0.60 -14.58
CA GLY A 393 10.47 0.27 -14.03
C GLY A 393 10.07 0.86 -12.68
N PRO A 394 9.87 2.19 -12.58
CA PRO A 394 9.72 2.84 -11.29
C PRO A 394 8.50 2.37 -10.51
N TYR A 395 7.39 2.04 -11.15
CA TYR A 395 6.14 1.63 -10.51
C TYR A 395 5.97 0.11 -10.49
N LYS A 396 7.06 -0.65 -10.51
CA LYS A 396 7.01 -2.13 -10.46
C LYS A 396 6.31 -2.68 -9.23
N GLU A 397 6.51 -2.05 -8.08
CA GLU A 397 5.86 -2.40 -6.82
C GLU A 397 4.81 -1.34 -6.48
N ASP A 398 3.72 -1.76 -5.85
CA ASP A 398 2.77 -0.85 -5.20
C ASP A 398 3.48 0.06 -4.20
N ALA A 399 2.88 1.22 -3.93
CA ALA A 399 3.40 2.14 -2.93
C ALA A 399 2.27 2.74 -2.09
N LEU A 400 2.56 2.94 -0.81
CA LEU A 400 1.77 3.78 0.07
C LEU A 400 1.95 5.26 -0.30
N VAL A 401 0.97 6.09 0.05
CA VAL A 401 1.15 7.54 0.06
C VAL A 401 2.12 7.89 1.20
N PRO A 402 3.12 8.78 0.99
CA PRO A 402 4.02 9.22 2.05
C PRO A 402 3.26 9.81 3.25
N SER A 403 3.74 9.51 4.46
CA SER A 403 3.13 9.99 5.71
C SER A 403 3.17 11.52 5.82
N SER A 404 2.10 12.14 6.30
CA SER A 404 1.98 13.58 6.57
C SER A 404 2.05 13.87 8.08
N PRO A 405 3.24 13.82 8.72
CA PRO A 405 3.39 13.86 10.18
C PRO A 405 2.92 15.17 10.85
N TRP A 406 2.75 16.25 10.07
CA TRP A 406 2.20 17.51 10.60
C TRP A 406 0.67 17.52 10.68
N LEU A 407 -0.01 16.56 10.03
CA LEU A 407 -1.46 16.37 10.16
C LEU A 407 -1.77 15.43 11.31
N ASP A 408 -1.07 14.29 11.34
CA ASP A 408 -1.10 13.33 12.43
C ASP A 408 0.25 12.60 12.46
N ALA A 409 0.83 12.50 13.65
CA ALA A 409 2.09 11.79 13.89
C ALA A 409 1.88 10.49 14.68
N SER A 410 0.64 10.15 15.01
CA SER A 410 0.27 8.97 15.79
C SER A 410 -0.12 7.86 14.82
N PRO A 411 0.71 6.83 14.62
CA PRO A 411 0.31 5.71 13.79
C PRO A 411 -0.85 4.93 14.44
N PRO A 412 -1.66 4.23 13.63
CA PRO A 412 -2.62 3.26 14.16
C PRO A 412 -1.93 2.27 15.09
N ILE A 413 -2.70 1.73 16.02
CA ILE A 413 -2.18 0.64 16.85
C ILE A 413 -1.92 -0.60 15.99
N MET A 414 -1.04 -1.47 16.48
CA MET A 414 -0.72 -2.71 15.79
C MET A 414 -1.97 -3.61 15.68
N PRO A 415 -2.27 -4.18 14.50
CA PRO A 415 -3.40 -5.09 14.35
C PRO A 415 -3.17 -6.44 15.04
N ASP A 416 -4.27 -7.11 15.37
CA ASP A 416 -4.26 -8.51 15.76
C ASP A 416 -4.16 -9.38 14.52
N VAL A 417 -3.17 -10.28 14.48
CA VAL A 417 -2.86 -11.10 13.31
C VAL A 417 -2.82 -12.58 13.70
N GLN A 418 -3.46 -13.41 12.88
CA GLN A 418 -3.49 -14.86 13.02
C GLN A 418 -3.08 -15.52 11.71
N THR A 419 -2.44 -16.68 11.80
CA THR A 419 -2.10 -17.50 10.66
C THR A 419 -2.69 -18.89 10.80
N ALA A 420 -3.20 -19.44 9.69
CA ALA A 420 -3.70 -20.79 9.60
C ALA A 420 -3.17 -21.44 8.33
N VAL A 421 -2.60 -22.64 8.45
CA VAL A 421 -2.26 -23.46 7.29
C VAL A 421 -3.56 -24.01 6.73
N GLU A 422 -3.85 -23.72 5.46
CA GLU A 422 -4.97 -24.31 4.73
C GLU A 422 -4.51 -25.59 4.00
N ALA A 423 -5.46 -26.34 3.44
CA ALA A 423 -5.15 -27.45 2.56
C ALA A 423 -4.19 -27.00 1.42
N ASP A 424 -3.38 -27.93 0.90
CA ASP A 424 -2.57 -27.72 -0.30
C ASP A 424 -1.41 -26.70 -0.23
N SER A 425 -0.69 -26.63 0.89
CA SER A 425 0.51 -25.78 1.03
C SER A 425 0.22 -24.27 0.91
N LEU A 426 -0.95 -23.83 1.36
CA LEU A 426 -1.32 -22.43 1.49
C LEU A 426 -1.37 -22.01 2.96
N ILE A 427 -1.16 -20.72 3.22
CA ILE A 427 -1.32 -20.11 4.53
C ILE A 427 -2.24 -18.92 4.41
N ARG A 428 -3.34 -18.96 5.17
CA ARG A 428 -4.22 -17.82 5.37
C ARG A 428 -3.66 -16.97 6.51
N ILE A 429 -3.46 -15.69 6.22
CA ILE A 429 -3.14 -14.66 7.20
C ILE A 429 -4.42 -13.87 7.40
N THR A 430 -4.93 -13.80 8.62
CA THR A 430 -6.16 -13.05 8.96
C THR A 430 -5.82 -11.95 9.94
N TRP A 431 -6.42 -10.77 9.80
CA TRP A 431 -6.19 -9.65 10.70
C TRP A 431 -7.47 -8.93 11.12
N SER A 432 -7.39 -8.27 12.27
CA SER A 432 -8.43 -7.40 12.80
C SER A 432 -7.82 -6.21 13.53
N HIS A 433 -8.61 -5.15 13.75
CA HIS A 433 -8.16 -3.94 14.44
C HIS A 433 -9.31 -3.40 15.28
N THR A 434 -9.02 -3.01 16.52
CA THR A 434 -10.03 -2.59 17.50
C THR A 434 -10.66 -1.25 17.13
N ASN A 435 -9.97 -0.42 16.33
CA ASN A 435 -10.50 0.82 15.77
C ASN A 435 -10.44 0.79 14.24
N ALA A 436 -11.36 0.07 13.58
CA ALA A 436 -11.33 -0.10 12.12
C ALA A 436 -11.49 1.23 11.34
N ALA A 437 -12.07 2.26 11.94
CA ALA A 437 -12.24 3.57 11.32
C ALA A 437 -10.91 4.34 11.14
N ASP A 438 -9.90 3.97 11.91
CA ASP A 438 -8.54 4.54 11.87
C ASP A 438 -7.68 3.96 10.74
N VAL A 439 -8.16 2.90 10.07
CA VAL A 439 -7.39 2.16 9.08
C VAL A 439 -7.89 2.44 7.68
N PHE A 440 -6.99 2.91 6.83
CA PHE A 440 -7.24 3.16 5.41
C PHE A 440 -6.62 2.09 4.50
N ARG A 441 -5.44 1.56 4.86
CA ARG A 441 -4.77 0.46 4.14
C ARG A 441 -4.19 -0.56 5.10
N TRP A 442 -3.90 -1.75 4.58
CA TRP A 442 -3.08 -2.74 5.26
C TRP A 442 -1.84 -3.04 4.44
N VAL A 443 -0.75 -3.40 5.10
CA VAL A 443 0.41 -3.99 4.44
C VAL A 443 0.65 -5.36 5.02
N VAL A 444 0.70 -6.38 4.17
CA VAL A 444 1.14 -7.73 4.54
C VAL A 444 2.59 -7.87 4.09
N TYR A 445 3.50 -7.96 5.04
CA TYR A 445 4.90 -8.31 4.81
C TYR A 445 5.08 -9.82 4.90
N TYR A 446 5.90 -10.38 4.03
CA TYR A 446 6.17 -11.81 4.01
C TYR A 446 7.58 -12.14 3.53
N GLN A 447 8.17 -13.19 4.10
CA GLN A 447 9.55 -13.57 3.85
C GLN A 447 9.66 -14.99 3.29
N TYR A 448 10.22 -15.13 2.09
CA TYR A 448 10.60 -16.43 1.52
C TYR A 448 12.13 -16.58 1.54
N GLY A 449 12.63 -17.57 2.29
CA GLY A 449 14.06 -17.66 2.61
C GLY A 449 14.55 -16.40 3.32
N ASN A 450 15.50 -15.66 2.72
CA ASN A 450 16.01 -14.39 3.24
C ASN A 450 15.41 -13.15 2.56
N GLN A 451 14.49 -13.31 1.61
CA GLN A 451 13.91 -12.20 0.85
C GLN A 451 12.56 -11.80 1.41
N TRP A 452 12.49 -10.55 1.85
CA TRP A 452 11.24 -9.91 2.25
C TRP A 452 10.53 -9.28 1.07
N ASN A 453 9.22 -9.40 1.06
CA ASN A 453 8.30 -8.78 0.12
C ASN A 453 7.11 -8.20 0.90
N TYR A 454 6.29 -7.42 0.22
CA TYR A 454 5.04 -6.91 0.79
C TYR A 454 3.95 -6.84 -0.27
N GLN A 455 2.71 -6.83 0.19
CA GLN A 455 1.54 -6.53 -0.62
C GLN A 455 0.63 -5.57 0.15
N ILE A 456 0.07 -4.59 -0.54
CA ILE A 456 -0.80 -3.57 0.04
C ILE A 456 -2.26 -3.95 -0.22
N PHE A 457 -3.09 -3.89 0.81
CA PHE A 457 -4.51 -4.24 0.79
C PHE A 457 -5.38 -3.03 1.16
N ASN A 458 -6.66 -3.09 0.82
CA ASN A 458 -7.63 -2.03 1.05
C ASN A 458 -8.28 -2.14 2.43
N ARG A 459 -8.88 -1.03 2.91
CA ARG A 459 -9.50 -0.93 4.25
C ARG A 459 -10.47 -2.04 4.62
N HIS A 460 -11.12 -2.69 3.64
CA HIS A 460 -12.10 -3.76 3.88
C HIS A 460 -11.50 -5.17 3.82
N ASP A 461 -10.27 -5.33 3.33
CA ASP A 461 -9.60 -6.62 3.30
C ASP A 461 -9.25 -7.08 4.72
N ARG A 462 -9.45 -8.37 4.99
CA ARG A 462 -9.22 -8.98 6.32
C ARG A 462 -8.34 -10.21 6.27
N PHE A 463 -7.94 -10.64 5.09
CA PHE A 463 -7.07 -11.78 4.94
C PHE A 463 -6.23 -11.70 3.66
N ALA A 464 -5.11 -12.42 3.68
CA ALA A 464 -4.27 -12.71 2.53
C ALA A 464 -3.98 -14.20 2.51
N ILE A 465 -3.81 -14.76 1.31
CA ILE A 465 -3.42 -16.15 1.11
C ILE A 465 -2.05 -16.15 0.44
N LEU A 466 -1.07 -16.77 1.10
CA LEU A 466 0.26 -16.96 0.56
C LEU A 466 0.54 -18.46 0.39
N LYS A 467 1.54 -18.78 -0.44
CA LYS A 467 2.04 -20.15 -0.55
C LYS A 467 3.01 -20.43 0.60
N VAL A 468 3.03 -21.67 1.08
CA VAL A 468 4.03 -22.12 2.05
C VAL A 468 5.41 -22.21 1.40
N LYS A 469 5.46 -22.45 0.08
CA LYS A 469 6.69 -22.41 -0.73
C LYS A 469 6.48 -21.65 -2.04
N GLU A 470 7.45 -20.84 -2.40
CA GLU A 470 7.51 -20.11 -3.67
C GLU A 470 8.92 -20.17 -4.24
N ASN A 471 9.05 -20.56 -5.53
CA ASN A 471 10.35 -20.71 -6.21
C ASN A 471 11.38 -21.53 -5.42
N GLY A 472 10.92 -22.62 -4.78
CA GLY A 472 11.75 -23.52 -3.96
C GLY A 472 12.10 -23.00 -2.57
N ARG A 473 11.65 -21.80 -2.18
CA ARG A 473 11.92 -21.19 -0.87
C ARG A 473 10.68 -21.29 0.02
N SER A 474 10.88 -21.63 1.29
CA SER A 474 9.79 -21.69 2.28
C SER A 474 9.48 -20.31 2.84
N LEU A 475 8.20 -20.06 3.09
CA LEU A 475 7.72 -18.90 3.83
C LEU A 475 8.15 -19.04 5.30
N SER A 476 8.89 -18.07 5.82
CA SER A 476 9.46 -18.11 7.17
C SER A 476 8.81 -17.13 8.14
N HIS A 477 8.38 -15.96 7.67
CA HIS A 477 7.76 -14.93 8.48
C HIS A 477 6.65 -14.21 7.72
N VAL A 478 5.65 -13.73 8.47
CA VAL A 478 4.62 -12.81 7.99
C VAL A 478 4.38 -11.72 9.02
N ALA A 479 4.00 -10.53 8.60
CA ALA A 479 3.54 -9.46 9.48
C ALA A 479 2.43 -8.67 8.79
N VAL A 480 1.53 -8.07 9.56
CA VAL A 480 0.52 -7.14 9.03
C VAL A 480 0.63 -5.82 9.78
N THR A 481 0.58 -4.72 9.05
CA THR A 481 0.48 -3.36 9.59
C THR A 481 -0.80 -2.69 9.10
N ALA A 482 -1.31 -1.78 9.94
CA ALA A 482 -2.39 -0.86 9.58
C ALA A 482 -1.78 0.48 9.13
N VAL A 483 -2.42 1.14 8.17
CA VAL A 483 -2.01 2.48 7.70
C VAL A 483 -3.20 3.41 7.75
N ASP A 484 -3.06 4.58 8.36
CA ASP A 484 -4.12 5.60 8.43
C ASP A 484 -4.24 6.43 7.14
N ARG A 485 -5.20 7.37 7.11
CA ARG A 485 -5.41 8.29 5.97
C ARG A 485 -4.31 9.32 5.76
N THR A 486 -3.49 9.54 6.78
CA THR A 486 -2.33 10.43 6.72
C THR A 486 -1.04 9.67 6.39
N GLY A 487 -1.11 8.37 6.10
CA GLY A 487 0.01 7.55 5.68
C GLY A 487 0.90 7.04 6.82
N ASN A 488 0.49 7.15 8.08
CA ASN A 488 1.25 6.58 9.19
C ASN A 488 1.01 5.08 9.27
N GLU A 489 2.09 4.32 9.30
CA GLU A 489 2.06 2.86 9.40
C GLU A 489 2.26 2.42 10.86
N SER A 490 1.41 1.50 11.32
CA SER A 490 1.49 0.91 12.66
C SER A 490 2.82 0.19 12.88
N MET A 491 3.15 -0.04 14.15
CA MET A 491 4.17 -1.04 14.48
C MET A 491 3.79 -2.39 13.88
N ARG A 492 4.81 -3.18 13.48
CA ARG A 492 4.63 -4.54 12.99
C ARG A 492 5.05 -5.56 14.04
N LYS A 493 4.36 -6.70 14.06
CA LYS A 493 4.79 -7.90 14.79
C LYS A 493 5.03 -9.02 13.80
N ASP A 494 6.29 -9.43 13.71
CA ASP A 494 6.73 -10.52 12.85
C ASP A 494 6.27 -11.84 13.47
N ILE A 495 5.38 -12.54 12.78
CA ILE A 495 4.94 -13.89 13.12
C ILE A 495 5.81 -14.86 12.34
N GLN A 496 6.62 -15.62 13.07
CA GLN A 496 7.32 -16.75 12.47
C GLN A 496 6.28 -17.77 12.01
N VAL A 497 6.30 -18.09 10.72
CA VAL A 497 5.49 -19.15 10.15
C VAL A 497 6.08 -20.47 10.64
N GLN A 498 5.56 -20.95 11.76
CA GLN A 498 5.84 -22.30 12.18
C GLN A 498 5.07 -23.21 11.22
N LEU A 499 5.80 -24.03 10.48
CA LEU A 499 5.26 -25.27 9.90
C LEU A 499 4.90 -26.20 11.06
N THR A 500 3.91 -25.83 11.86
CA THR A 500 3.20 -26.80 12.67
C THR A 500 2.61 -27.79 11.68
N VAL A 501 2.83 -29.09 11.90
CA VAL A 501 2.03 -30.10 11.23
C VAL A 501 0.59 -29.81 11.63
N ALA A 502 -0.15 -29.12 10.76
CA ALA A 502 -1.56 -28.88 10.96
C ALA A 502 -2.24 -30.25 11.09
N GLY A 503 -3.12 -30.41 12.07
CA GLY A 503 -4.01 -31.57 12.13
C GLY A 503 -3.44 -32.87 12.72
N ILE A 504 -2.60 -32.82 13.76
CA ILE A 504 -2.54 -33.98 14.67
C ILE A 504 -3.88 -34.02 15.42
N VAL A 505 -4.73 -34.98 15.08
CA VAL A 505 -5.99 -35.23 15.78
C VAL A 505 -5.64 -35.69 17.20
N PRO A 506 -6.01 -34.92 18.24
CA PRO A 506 -5.68 -35.28 19.62
C PRO A 506 -6.42 -36.54 20.05
N ARG A 507 -6.03 -37.12 21.18
CA ARG A 507 -6.73 -38.28 21.77
C ARG A 507 -8.25 -38.11 21.91
N SER A 508 -8.70 -36.88 22.23
CA SER A 508 -10.12 -36.56 22.30
C SER A 508 -10.83 -36.65 20.93
N GLY A 509 -10.13 -36.39 19.83
CA GLY A 509 -10.68 -36.39 18.47
C GLY A 509 -11.03 -37.78 17.93
N TRP A 510 -10.50 -38.85 18.54
CA TRP A 510 -10.87 -40.24 18.22
C TRP A 510 -11.51 -40.98 19.40
N ASN A 511 -11.93 -40.24 20.44
CA ASN A 511 -12.58 -40.77 21.64
C ASN A 511 -11.75 -41.85 22.36
N ALA A 512 -10.46 -41.58 22.55
CA ALA A 512 -9.56 -42.44 23.29
C ALA A 512 -10.06 -42.72 24.70
N VAL A 513 -9.92 -43.96 25.18
CA VAL A 513 -10.11 -44.28 26.60
C VAL A 513 -8.87 -43.91 27.41
N GLU A 514 -9.04 -43.80 28.73
CA GLU A 514 -7.95 -43.55 29.66
C GLU A 514 -6.98 -44.73 29.69
N ALA A 515 -5.67 -44.45 29.72
CA ALA A 515 -4.65 -45.48 29.76
C ALA A 515 -4.57 -46.13 31.15
N LYS A 516 -4.21 -47.42 31.22
CA LYS A 516 -3.81 -48.09 32.47
C LYS A 516 -2.44 -47.55 32.94
N PRO A 517 -2.05 -47.76 34.23
CA PRO A 517 -0.74 -47.39 34.72
C PRO A 517 0.40 -47.92 33.84
N TYR A 518 1.36 -47.06 33.51
CA TYR A 518 2.39 -47.33 32.51
C TYR A 518 3.80 -47.08 33.03
N LYS A 519 4.78 -47.71 32.37
CA LYS A 519 6.20 -47.46 32.58
C LYS A 519 6.63 -46.21 31.80
N SER A 520 7.20 -45.23 32.49
CA SER A 520 7.75 -44.05 31.82
C SER A 520 9.04 -44.37 31.06
N HIS A 521 9.25 -43.70 29.94
CA HIS A 521 10.51 -43.72 29.19
C HIS A 521 10.86 -42.31 28.68
N LYS A 522 12.03 -42.16 28.05
CA LYS A 522 12.36 -40.98 27.26
C LYS A 522 12.72 -41.44 25.85
N PRO A 523 12.03 -40.97 24.79
CA PRO A 523 12.35 -41.38 23.43
C PRO A 523 13.73 -40.87 23.03
N VAL A 524 14.55 -41.76 22.48
CA VAL A 524 15.89 -41.47 21.95
C VAL A 524 16.08 -42.00 20.53
N LYS A 525 15.12 -42.80 20.03
CA LYS A 525 15.08 -43.28 18.65
C LYS A 525 13.68 -43.30 18.07
N ILE A 526 13.55 -43.31 16.74
CA ILE A 526 12.25 -43.33 16.04
C ILE A 526 12.08 -44.68 15.34
N THR A 527 10.93 -45.33 15.52
CA THR A 527 10.65 -46.63 14.89
C THR A 527 9.35 -46.58 14.10
N ILE A 528 9.45 -46.90 12.81
CA ILE A 528 8.33 -46.88 11.87
C ILE A 528 7.70 -48.28 11.80
N HIS A 529 6.38 -48.31 11.96
CA HIS A 529 5.53 -49.48 11.89
C HIS A 529 4.50 -49.35 10.77
N HIS A 530 3.93 -50.50 10.39
CA HIS A 530 2.68 -50.61 9.65
C HIS A 530 1.76 -51.59 10.35
N GLU A 531 0.51 -51.68 9.91
CA GLU A 531 -0.42 -52.72 10.38
C GLU A 531 -0.39 -53.97 9.50
N GLY A 532 -0.75 -55.13 10.06
CA GLY A 532 -0.85 -56.38 9.30
C GLY A 532 -2.16 -56.53 8.50
N SER A 533 -3.14 -55.66 8.75
CA SER A 533 -4.46 -55.68 8.10
C SER A 533 -4.54 -54.68 6.96
N ARG A 534 -5.17 -55.07 5.84
CA ARG A 534 -5.52 -54.13 4.77
C ARG A 534 -6.51 -53.09 5.30
N SER A 535 -6.34 -51.84 4.85
CA SER A 535 -7.25 -50.73 5.13
C SER A 535 -7.60 -50.01 3.82
N ASN A 536 -8.75 -49.33 3.77
CA ASN A 536 -9.17 -48.47 2.66
C ASN A 536 -9.15 -47.00 3.08
N ILE A 537 -8.92 -46.11 2.11
CA ILE A 537 -8.83 -44.67 2.37
C ILE A 537 -10.13 -44.05 2.92
N ASN A 538 -11.28 -44.70 2.66
CA ASN A 538 -12.60 -44.26 3.14
C ASN A 538 -12.98 -44.90 4.50
N ASP A 539 -12.12 -45.72 5.09
CA ASP A 539 -12.39 -46.32 6.39
C ASP A 539 -12.31 -45.26 7.50
N ASP A 540 -13.17 -45.38 8.51
CA ASP A 540 -13.16 -44.50 9.67
C ASP A 540 -11.93 -44.79 10.55
N ALA A 541 -10.86 -44.05 10.28
CA ALA A 541 -9.59 -44.20 10.99
C ALA A 541 -9.72 -43.91 12.49
N ALA A 542 -10.55 -42.95 12.90
CA ALA A 542 -10.76 -42.64 14.32
C ALA A 542 -11.41 -43.82 15.05
N LYS A 543 -12.42 -44.44 14.45
CA LYS A 543 -13.02 -45.68 14.96
C LYS A 543 -12.01 -46.84 14.98
N HIS A 544 -11.18 -46.96 13.94
CA HIS A 544 -10.13 -47.98 13.88
C HIS A 544 -9.12 -47.84 15.03
N LEU A 545 -8.59 -46.64 15.28
CA LEU A 545 -7.71 -46.37 16.42
C LEU A 545 -8.32 -46.80 17.75
N ARG A 546 -9.60 -46.46 17.95
CA ARG A 546 -10.34 -46.85 19.15
C ARG A 546 -10.42 -48.36 19.29
N ASN A 547 -10.65 -49.08 18.19
CA ASN A 547 -10.68 -50.55 18.20
C ASN A 547 -9.30 -51.15 18.53
N VAL A 548 -8.22 -50.60 17.97
CA VAL A 548 -6.84 -51.03 18.29
C VAL A 548 -6.54 -50.81 19.77
N GLN A 549 -6.94 -49.67 20.33
CA GLN A 549 -6.77 -49.37 21.75
C GLN A 549 -7.55 -50.36 22.63
N ILE A 550 -8.84 -50.60 22.34
CA ILE A 550 -9.70 -51.53 23.08
C ILE A 550 -9.14 -52.96 23.02
N TRP A 551 -8.71 -53.41 21.83
CA TRP A 551 -8.12 -54.73 21.65
C TRP A 551 -6.81 -54.88 22.43
N GLY A 552 -5.90 -53.90 22.35
CA GLY A 552 -4.62 -53.91 23.06
C GLY A 552 -4.79 -53.91 24.59
N MET A 553 -5.77 -53.15 25.10
CA MET A 553 -6.08 -53.10 26.53
C MET A 553 -6.94 -54.28 27.03
N GLY A 554 -7.43 -55.13 26.12
CA GLY A 554 -8.22 -56.32 26.42
C GLY A 554 -7.44 -57.39 27.19
N LYS A 555 -8.13 -58.47 27.57
CA LYS A 555 -7.58 -59.53 28.44
C LYS A 555 -6.38 -60.27 27.81
N ASP A 556 -6.36 -60.39 26.49
CA ASP A 556 -5.36 -61.20 25.77
C ASP A 556 -4.00 -60.51 25.66
N ARG A 557 -3.99 -59.19 25.46
CA ARG A 557 -2.76 -58.39 25.33
C ARG A 557 -2.37 -57.70 26.63
N ASN A 558 -3.37 -57.27 27.40
CA ASN A 558 -3.22 -56.55 28.66
C ASN A 558 -2.25 -55.35 28.60
N TRP A 559 -2.14 -54.70 27.44
CA TRP A 559 -1.31 -53.51 27.28
C TRP A 559 -1.88 -52.32 28.04
N SER A 560 -1.01 -51.34 28.30
CA SER A 560 -1.40 -50.18 29.08
C SER A 560 -2.24 -49.17 28.29
N ASP A 561 -2.06 -49.13 26.96
CA ASP A 561 -2.75 -48.22 26.03
C ASP A 561 -2.59 -48.77 24.59
N ILE A 562 -3.02 -48.01 23.59
CA ILE A 562 -2.66 -48.21 22.19
C ILE A 562 -1.12 -48.32 22.02
N PRO A 563 -0.60 -49.23 21.19
CA PRO A 563 0.85 -49.54 21.17
C PRO A 563 1.74 -48.38 20.69
N TYR A 564 1.22 -47.46 19.87
CA TYR A 564 1.99 -46.45 19.16
C TYR A 564 1.77 -45.03 19.71
N HIS A 565 2.75 -44.14 19.54
CA HIS A 565 2.64 -42.73 19.95
C HIS A 565 1.90 -41.90 18.91
N PHE A 566 2.03 -42.26 17.65
CA PHE A 566 1.32 -41.63 16.55
C PHE A 566 0.89 -42.68 15.53
N LEU A 567 -0.26 -42.47 14.93
CA LEU A 567 -0.77 -43.28 13.83
C LEU A 567 -1.11 -42.38 12.65
N ILE A 568 -0.89 -42.84 11.43
CA ILE A 568 -1.12 -42.06 10.21
C ILE A 568 -2.09 -42.85 9.32
N ALA A 569 -3.25 -42.28 9.04
CA ALA A 569 -4.24 -42.88 8.14
C ALA A 569 -3.80 -42.78 6.67
N LEU A 570 -4.44 -43.55 5.79
CA LEU A 570 -4.08 -43.63 4.37
C LEU A 570 -4.25 -42.29 3.62
N ASP A 571 -5.11 -41.40 4.11
CA ASP A 571 -5.32 -40.04 3.60
C ASP A 571 -4.27 -39.03 4.09
N GLY A 572 -3.36 -39.44 4.98
CA GLY A 572 -2.34 -38.58 5.58
C GLY A 572 -2.76 -37.90 6.89
N THR A 573 -3.97 -38.16 7.41
CA THR A 573 -4.39 -37.67 8.72
C THR A 573 -3.53 -38.29 9.82
N ILE A 574 -2.96 -37.47 10.70
CA ILE A 574 -2.12 -37.92 11.82
C ILE A 574 -2.95 -37.90 13.10
N TYR A 575 -2.88 -38.99 13.85
CA TYR A 575 -3.56 -39.13 15.14
C TYR A 575 -2.54 -39.24 16.26
N GLU A 576 -2.80 -38.53 17.35
CA GLU A 576 -2.11 -38.71 18.62
C GLU A 576 -2.53 -40.05 19.24
N GLY A 577 -1.57 -40.96 19.43
CA GLY A 577 -1.76 -42.21 20.13
C GLY A 577 -1.51 -42.04 21.63
N ARG A 578 -0.62 -42.87 22.17
CA ARG A 578 -0.25 -42.81 23.59
C ARG A 578 0.72 -41.68 23.91
N ASN A 579 0.84 -41.35 25.19
CA ASN A 579 1.78 -40.35 25.68
C ASN A 579 3.24 -40.73 25.32
N VAL A 580 3.95 -39.81 24.67
CA VAL A 580 5.34 -39.95 24.20
C VAL A 580 6.39 -40.23 25.27
N ASN A 581 6.06 -40.05 26.54
CA ASN A 581 6.94 -40.34 27.68
C ASN A 581 6.61 -41.69 28.33
N THR A 582 5.90 -42.57 27.63
CA THR A 582 5.50 -43.90 28.09
C THR A 582 5.96 -44.94 27.08
N ALA A 583 6.50 -46.07 27.54
CA ALA A 583 6.98 -47.08 26.61
C ALA A 583 5.86 -47.60 25.71
N GLY A 584 6.16 -47.74 24.41
CA GLY A 584 5.30 -48.38 23.42
C GLY A 584 5.01 -49.84 23.76
N GLU A 585 4.15 -50.51 22.98
CA GLU A 585 3.90 -51.95 23.13
C GLU A 585 4.17 -52.67 21.81
N THR A 586 4.58 -53.92 21.89
CA THR A 586 4.86 -54.76 20.73
C THR A 586 4.44 -56.20 21.00
N ALA A 587 4.06 -56.90 19.94
CA ALA A 587 3.77 -58.33 19.96
C ALA A 587 4.99 -59.19 19.56
N THR A 588 6.18 -58.60 19.51
CA THR A 588 7.43 -59.26 19.12
C THR A 588 8.48 -59.15 20.24
N GLU A 589 9.67 -59.69 20.01
CA GLU A 589 10.72 -59.87 21.01
C GLU A 589 11.51 -58.61 21.41
N TYR A 590 11.35 -57.48 20.71
CA TYR A 590 12.17 -56.29 20.96
C TYR A 590 11.61 -55.42 22.11
N ASP A 591 12.49 -54.75 22.86
CA ASP A 591 12.09 -53.81 23.92
C ASP A 591 11.77 -52.41 23.33
N PRO A 592 10.54 -51.90 23.44
CA PRO A 592 10.15 -50.59 22.94
C PRO A 592 10.62 -49.43 23.85
N SER A 593 11.31 -49.69 24.96
CA SER A 593 11.85 -48.66 25.85
C SER A 593 12.84 -47.74 25.10
N GLY A 594 12.59 -46.43 25.13
CA GLY A 594 13.36 -45.43 24.40
C GLY A 594 12.98 -45.24 22.93
N HIS A 595 11.98 -45.94 22.40
CA HIS A 595 11.51 -45.80 21.02
C HIS A 595 10.27 -44.89 20.91
N LEU A 596 10.30 -43.90 20.03
CA LEU A 596 9.12 -43.18 19.56
C LEU A 596 8.52 -43.94 18.37
N LEU A 597 7.50 -44.74 18.66
CA LEU A 597 6.78 -45.55 17.67
C LEU A 597 5.76 -44.73 16.86
N ILE A 598 5.87 -44.79 15.54
CA ILE A 598 4.92 -44.22 14.56
C ILE A 598 4.39 -45.36 13.70
N CYS A 599 3.07 -45.50 13.58
CA CYS A 599 2.44 -46.52 12.74
C CYS A 599 1.73 -45.91 11.53
N CYS A 600 2.05 -46.37 10.32
CA CYS A 600 1.27 -46.09 9.13
C CYS A 600 0.17 -47.15 9.00
N ILE A 601 -1.10 -46.75 9.05
CA ILE A 601 -2.26 -47.65 8.95
C ILE A 601 -2.32 -48.24 7.54
N GLY A 602 -2.44 -49.56 7.43
CA GLY A 602 -2.45 -50.30 6.17
C GLY A 602 -1.39 -51.40 6.11
N ASN A 603 -1.63 -52.40 5.25
CA ASN A 603 -0.74 -53.53 5.05
C ASN A 603 0.15 -53.29 3.81
N PHE A 604 1.30 -52.64 4.03
CA PHE A 604 2.31 -52.37 2.99
C PHE A 604 3.24 -53.55 2.66
N GLN A 605 2.95 -54.75 3.17
CA GLN A 605 3.46 -55.96 2.52
C GLN A 605 2.73 -56.20 1.19
N GLU A 606 1.49 -55.73 1.08
CA GLU A 606 0.61 -55.95 -0.07
C GLU A 606 0.13 -54.66 -0.77
N GLN A 607 0.02 -53.54 -0.04
CA GLN A 607 -0.46 -52.24 -0.52
C GLN A 607 0.70 -51.30 -0.81
N GLU A 608 0.55 -50.45 -1.82
CA GLU A 608 1.42 -49.28 -1.98
C GLU A 608 1.15 -48.26 -0.88
N VAL A 609 2.17 -47.47 -0.53
CA VAL A 609 2.04 -46.38 0.44
C VAL A 609 1.48 -45.15 -0.29
N PRO A 610 0.31 -44.62 0.07
CA PRO A 610 -0.20 -43.38 -0.50
C PRO A 610 0.78 -42.22 -0.27
N SER A 611 0.93 -41.35 -1.28
CA SER A 611 1.83 -40.18 -1.19
C SER A 611 1.49 -39.28 -0.01
N ALA A 612 0.19 -39.02 0.23
CA ALA A 612 -0.27 -38.20 1.35
C ALA A 612 0.16 -38.77 2.73
N GLN A 613 0.09 -40.09 2.89
CA GLN A 613 0.53 -40.77 4.12
C GLN A 613 2.05 -40.76 4.27
N LEU A 614 2.80 -40.95 3.17
CA LEU A 614 4.27 -40.85 3.18
C LEU A 614 4.75 -39.43 3.51
N ASP A 615 4.10 -38.41 2.95
CA ASP A 615 4.40 -37.01 3.24
C ASP A 615 4.06 -36.66 4.70
N ALA A 616 2.94 -37.16 5.21
CA ALA A 616 2.56 -37.02 6.62
C ALA A 616 3.59 -37.67 7.55
N LEU A 617 4.09 -38.85 7.21
CA LEU A 617 5.15 -39.55 7.95
C LEU A 617 6.42 -38.72 8.03
N VAL A 618 6.91 -38.21 6.90
CA VAL A 618 8.11 -37.36 6.84
C VAL A 618 7.94 -36.10 7.69
N ARG A 619 6.81 -35.41 7.55
CA ARG A 619 6.50 -34.19 8.33
C ARG A 619 6.40 -34.46 9.83
N LEU A 620 5.72 -35.56 10.20
CA LEU A 620 5.59 -35.97 11.60
C LEU A 620 6.95 -36.29 12.21
N ILE A 621 7.80 -37.03 11.51
CA ILE A 621 9.14 -37.37 11.99
C ILE A 621 9.97 -36.10 12.25
N ALA A 622 9.99 -35.16 11.30
CA ALA A 622 10.68 -33.88 11.50
C ALA A 622 10.15 -33.12 12.73
N TYR A 623 8.82 -33.07 12.90
CA TYR A 623 8.19 -32.45 14.05
C TYR A 623 8.58 -33.12 15.38
N VAL A 624 8.48 -34.45 15.50
CA VAL A 624 8.80 -35.16 16.75
C VAL A 624 10.30 -35.11 17.06
N SER A 625 11.17 -35.13 16.03
CA SER A 625 12.60 -34.95 16.19
C SER A 625 12.92 -33.59 16.81
N LYS A 626 12.29 -32.52 16.32
CA LYS A 626 12.48 -31.16 16.85
C LYS A 626 11.85 -30.99 18.24
N LYS A 627 10.60 -31.42 18.41
CA LYS A 627 9.82 -31.22 19.65
C LYS A 627 10.37 -32.02 20.83
N TYR A 628 10.71 -33.29 20.61
CA TYR A 628 11.14 -34.21 21.66
C TYR A 628 12.67 -34.45 21.68
N ARG A 629 13.42 -33.75 20.81
CA ARG A 629 14.88 -33.85 20.69
C ARG A 629 15.36 -35.29 20.41
N VAL A 630 14.64 -35.98 19.53
CA VAL A 630 14.99 -37.33 19.07
C VAL A 630 15.75 -37.21 17.75
N PRO A 631 17.02 -37.62 17.65
CA PRO A 631 17.80 -37.42 16.43
C PRO A 631 17.20 -38.18 15.24
N TYR A 632 16.98 -37.53 14.10
CA TYR A 632 16.34 -38.15 12.93
C TYR A 632 17.23 -39.25 12.30
N GLU A 633 18.53 -39.25 12.59
CA GLU A 633 19.48 -40.27 12.14
C GLU A 633 19.13 -41.65 12.70
N THR A 634 18.42 -41.69 13.83
CA THR A 634 17.97 -42.90 14.52
C THR A 634 16.73 -43.55 13.91
N ILE A 635 16.15 -42.96 12.84
CA ILE A 635 15.01 -43.55 12.14
C ILE A 635 15.40 -44.96 11.67
N ALA A 636 14.60 -45.92 12.12
CA ALA A 636 14.64 -47.32 11.72
C ALA A 636 13.22 -47.88 11.70
N SER A 637 13.06 -49.11 11.26
CA SER A 637 11.78 -49.78 11.15
C SER A 637 11.65 -50.95 12.12
N HIS A 638 10.44 -51.48 12.30
CA HIS A 638 10.20 -52.58 13.23
C HIS A 638 11.05 -53.83 12.92
N ARG A 639 11.19 -54.21 11.64
CA ARG A 639 12.02 -55.34 11.21
C ARG A 639 13.53 -55.13 11.42
N ASP A 640 13.98 -53.89 11.59
CA ASP A 640 15.39 -53.62 11.94
C ASP A 640 15.70 -53.98 13.39
N TYR A 641 14.67 -54.12 14.23
CA TYR A 641 14.78 -54.48 15.64
C TYR A 641 14.23 -55.87 16.00
N SER A 642 13.48 -56.53 15.11
CA SER A 642 12.82 -57.81 15.38
C SER A 642 12.84 -58.70 14.14
N LYS A 643 13.21 -59.97 14.33
CA LYS A 643 13.22 -60.98 13.27
C LYS A 643 11.87 -61.68 13.10
N GLN A 644 10.90 -61.37 13.97
CA GLN A 644 9.57 -62.01 13.98
C GLN A 644 8.53 -61.26 13.14
N THR A 645 8.94 -60.25 12.38
CA THR A 645 8.01 -59.35 11.68
C THR A 645 8.51 -58.95 10.29
N THR A 646 7.57 -58.76 9.37
CA THR A 646 7.80 -58.12 8.07
C THR A 646 7.56 -56.61 8.12
N CYS A 647 7.04 -56.08 9.23
CA CYS A 647 6.74 -54.67 9.44
C CYS A 647 7.99 -53.80 9.22
N PRO A 648 7.94 -52.78 8.35
CA PRO A 648 6.77 -52.02 7.92
C PRO A 648 6.21 -52.46 6.56
N GLY A 649 6.51 -53.68 6.10
CA GLY A 649 6.13 -54.20 4.80
C GLY A 649 7.12 -53.77 3.70
N LYS A 650 7.21 -54.55 2.63
CA LYS A 650 8.18 -54.31 1.55
C LYS A 650 8.04 -52.93 0.90
N ASN A 651 6.83 -52.40 0.75
CA ASN A 651 6.57 -51.16 0.01
C ASN A 651 6.91 -49.91 0.82
N LEU A 652 6.66 -49.91 2.14
CA LEU A 652 7.11 -48.81 3.00
C LEU A 652 8.61 -48.91 3.33
N TYR A 653 9.13 -50.13 3.48
CA TYR A 653 10.56 -50.33 3.77
C TYR A 653 11.46 -49.83 2.63
N ALA A 654 11.02 -49.89 1.37
CA ALA A 654 11.81 -49.38 0.25
C ALA A 654 12.24 -47.91 0.43
N TYR A 655 11.40 -47.06 1.03
CA TYR A 655 11.71 -45.65 1.33
C TYR A 655 12.66 -45.44 2.51
N LEU A 656 12.79 -46.44 3.39
CA LEU A 656 13.80 -46.47 4.45
C LEU A 656 15.14 -46.92 3.89
N GLU A 657 15.14 -47.99 3.11
CA GLU A 657 16.34 -48.62 2.53
C GLU A 657 17.07 -47.70 1.55
N ASN A 658 16.33 -47.01 0.68
CA ASN A 658 16.91 -46.06 -0.26
C ASN A 658 17.26 -44.69 0.37
N GLY A 659 17.03 -44.52 1.67
CA GLY A 659 17.32 -43.30 2.40
C GLY A 659 16.37 -42.13 2.15
N TYR A 660 15.28 -42.32 1.37
CA TYR A 660 14.33 -41.26 1.03
C TYR A 660 13.78 -40.58 2.28
N ILE A 661 13.24 -41.32 3.25
CA ILE A 661 12.63 -40.73 4.45
C ILE A 661 13.65 -39.89 5.23
N LYS A 662 14.86 -40.41 5.49
CA LYS A 662 15.92 -39.66 6.19
C LYS A 662 16.32 -38.39 5.42
N SER A 663 16.40 -38.47 4.10
CA SER A 663 16.75 -37.32 3.25
C SER A 663 15.70 -36.21 3.31
N GLN A 664 14.41 -36.57 3.24
CA GLN A 664 13.31 -35.60 3.27
C GLN A 664 13.15 -35.00 4.67
N VAL A 665 13.29 -35.80 5.72
CA VAL A 665 13.26 -35.30 7.11
C VAL A 665 14.41 -34.31 7.35
N LYS A 666 15.63 -34.64 6.90
CA LYS A 666 16.77 -33.73 6.98
C LYS A 666 16.47 -32.40 6.29
N ALA A 667 15.88 -32.46 5.09
CA ALA A 667 15.52 -31.26 4.33
C ALA A 667 14.42 -30.40 5.01
N LEU A 668 13.63 -30.96 5.93
CA LEU A 668 12.66 -30.21 6.74
C LEU A 668 13.23 -29.66 8.06
N LEU A 669 14.37 -30.20 8.52
CA LEU A 669 15.03 -29.79 9.76
C LEU A 669 16.11 -28.71 9.52
N LEU A 670 16.60 -28.58 8.28
CA LEU A 670 17.45 -27.49 7.79
C LEU A 670 16.60 -26.29 7.37
#